data_AF-A0A3D1K204-F1
#
_entry.id   AF-A0A3D1K204-F1
#
_cell.length_a   1.000
_cell.length_b   1.000
_cell.length_c   1.000
_cell.angle_alpha   90.00
_cell.angle_beta   90.00
_cell.angle_gamma   90.00
#
_symmetry.space_group_name_H-M   'P 1'
#
loop_
_entity.id
_entity.type
_entity.pdbx_description
1 polymer ?
#
loop_
_entity_poly.entity_id
_entity_poly.type
_entity_poly.pdbx_seq_one_letter_code
_entity_poly.pdbx_strand_id
1 'polypeptide(L)'
;MRNLLIGIGYAIISISTLVSTNISVYGDNISDGKTVKEFKVEPLTRYCLSFNTSGNSAVNASWELQILNNEGLLPYEGSFKADWQRIVPERKTYTHSFLTHRDGVLLRVILESQGAMPEITDMKLEEITGTNPVINGDFSSGPLNYSGWTDRRLAKLETNENGETILKCEPEGYALTDPIPVEPGSIYRYAEGSHVGGQVLVYDYDLLRIGRIDGYLPRKNPFLKIPADAAFIRIEYCDGRPTRVPVVNLVGLELVEKGTSPKIPDFPAYPGEIILEANSPPPEVRAAREIQHWVRKISGKEMRVLAVPSNRDNMKIRIGGKLAKNLFPEDFKYLDGSDGFAVRQKDKNIYIFGSRPSGALFGAFRFLEKNTDIIWARPRKEFGTVFTPNPSLEFKEANFILRPAFVKRMSGGNYAKTDDSGIWQGRLGLNTSAFWVNQYEREEMGGAPSFDGNFMSVIAQSDKYKFEKCKTEHPEFFIFQNGKRDISPNGYICYTAPGIAEAISEGLCEVIKKAEARGEKLEHISVRTRDGWAVCTCPECMKPIKLADGSFLEPKADTSQKDPLFFSTRVAVMMNKVAAEFAKTYPNMPIGVSAYIYMAVPPAVKHAPSLIPLFCAYGVCSIRFPILEGKNNHCIYGDSGGPVWETRFREYLNRNASEDRKLSMFAYYYCNGFSTVADSAAADWSAMVKSGGVYGVHMDGFSAESEQGLSVWDYRAIEWWIMARLMWEPTLDPQKLREDYIKRAYGRAAPEMLEFYNIIRKVWGDPDIKFGATCHSSSAEIFETLIVKTGNEEKLRSILVEAEKKVVNPNSKILVQRTLTAFDSLSKSLNRLAIPYVQESTAEWNIANSTFWMQAFKLGEFKKVSTWSDFKQAPAKHQTNVSVMRDETYLYFHFQALDAGKNDRVELVLTAERRAPIYFFALDRNGKRYDMKNYLPWDCPEWKGEVKNEKDSYTAMFKIPLSVIRELDLKEDDVKLYAKFSRLAFDGKDKEESTLDGTSITRTHYMNYWKMLTIAKGNE
;
A
#
# COMPACT_ATOMS: atom_id res chain seq x y z
N MET A 1 -23.64 -1.38 66.78
CA MET A 1 -24.39 -0.28 67.42
C MET A 1 -25.55 0.05 66.48
N ARG A 2 -26.82 0.02 66.92
CA ARG A 2 -27.69 1.20 67.22
C ARG A 2 -27.68 2.28 66.11
N ASN A 3 -28.77 2.82 65.58
CA ASN A 3 -30.26 2.72 65.72
C ASN A 3 -30.88 3.37 64.43
N LEU A 4 -32.18 3.49 64.05
CA LEU A 4 -33.60 3.28 64.49
C LEU A 4 -34.33 2.79 63.17
N LEU A 5 -35.43 2.01 63.06
CA LEU A 5 -36.87 2.18 63.42
C LEU A 5 -37.52 3.45 62.81
N ILE A 6 -38.74 3.51 62.22
CA ILE A 6 -39.94 2.64 62.01
C ILE A 6 -40.73 3.22 60.79
N GLY A 7 -41.68 2.61 60.07
CA GLY A 7 -42.33 1.27 60.11
C GLY A 7 -43.88 1.33 59.98
N ILE A 8 -44.53 0.28 59.41
CA ILE A 8 -46.01 0.02 59.37
C ILE A 8 -46.81 0.88 58.32
N GLY A 9 -47.84 0.39 57.60
CA GLY A 9 -48.53 -0.92 57.58
C GLY A 9 -49.53 -1.14 56.42
N TYR A 10 -50.39 -2.16 56.55
CA TYR A 10 -51.27 -2.73 55.49
C TYR A 10 -52.56 -1.94 55.17
N ALA A 11 -53.01 -2.03 53.91
CA ALA A 11 -54.44 -2.11 53.54
C ALA A 11 -54.63 -2.90 52.22
N ILE A 12 -55.64 -3.77 52.15
CA ILE A 12 -56.05 -4.47 50.91
C ILE A 12 -57.44 -3.95 50.53
N ILE A 13 -57.60 -3.45 49.30
CA ILE A 13 -58.91 -3.24 48.66
C ILE A 13 -58.84 -3.77 47.24
N SER A 14 -59.78 -4.63 46.86
CA SER A 14 -59.97 -5.10 45.50
C SER A 14 -61.16 -4.38 44.87
N ILE A 15 -60.92 -3.64 43.78
CA ILE A 15 -61.95 -3.26 42.80
C ILE A 15 -61.34 -3.42 41.40
N SER A 16 -62.05 -4.12 40.52
CA SER A 16 -61.60 -4.45 39.16
C SER A 16 -62.39 -3.67 38.10
N THR A 17 -61.70 -2.82 37.32
CA THR A 17 -62.25 -2.28 36.06
C THR A 17 -61.12 -1.93 35.09
N LEU A 18 -61.38 -2.11 33.78
CA LEU A 18 -60.41 -1.82 32.71
C LEU A 18 -60.46 -0.34 32.31
N VAL A 19 -59.29 0.29 32.16
CA VAL A 19 -58.99 1.19 31.02
C VAL A 19 -57.54 0.95 30.60
N SER A 20 -57.26 0.96 29.30
CA SER A 20 -55.92 0.79 28.73
C SER A 20 -55.07 2.05 28.85
N THR A 21 -53.90 1.96 29.49
CA THR A 21 -52.84 2.98 29.42
C THR A 21 -51.48 2.33 29.20
N ASN A 22 -50.97 2.37 27.97
CA ASN A 22 -49.54 2.16 27.71
C ASN A 22 -48.77 3.35 28.27
N ILE A 23 -47.97 3.14 29.32
CA ILE A 23 -47.06 4.15 29.87
C ILE A 23 -45.63 3.79 29.44
N SER A 24 -44.88 4.81 29.03
CA SER A 24 -43.55 4.71 28.44
C SER A 24 -42.49 4.17 29.39
N VAL A 25 -41.73 3.16 28.95
CA VAL A 25 -40.47 2.74 29.59
C VAL A 25 -39.40 2.51 28.52
N TYR A 26 -38.84 3.62 28.03
CA TYR A 26 -37.53 3.63 27.37
C TYR A 26 -36.64 4.56 28.18
N GLY A 27 -35.43 4.10 28.51
CA GLY A 27 -34.46 4.93 29.21
C GLY A 27 -33.90 6.02 28.30
N ASP A 28 -33.46 7.11 28.91
CA ASP A 28 -32.87 8.29 28.30
C ASP A 28 -31.91 7.96 27.13
N ASN A 29 -31.88 8.83 26.11
CA ASN A 29 -31.14 8.75 24.82
C ASN A 29 -31.89 8.22 23.58
N ILE A 30 -33.22 8.06 23.63
CA ILE A 30 -34.05 8.50 22.49
C ILE A 30 -34.23 10.01 22.63
N SER A 31 -34.29 10.79 21.55
CA SER A 31 -34.44 12.25 21.68
C SER A 31 -35.81 12.64 22.25
N ASP A 32 -35.87 13.77 22.97
CA ASP A 32 -37.08 14.35 23.55
C ASP A 32 -38.10 14.86 22.50
N GLY A 33 -37.85 14.58 21.22
CA GLY A 33 -38.70 14.96 20.10
C GLY A 33 -40.04 14.21 20.12
N LYS A 34 -41.10 14.91 19.69
CA LYS A 34 -42.43 14.34 19.60
C LYS A 34 -42.54 13.45 18.36
N THR A 35 -42.92 12.20 18.52
CA THR A 35 -43.37 11.37 17.38
C THR A 35 -44.62 11.99 16.77
N VAL A 36 -44.54 12.40 15.50
CA VAL A 36 -45.63 13.05 14.77
C VAL A 36 -46.38 12.07 13.86
N LYS A 37 -45.69 11.03 13.38
CA LYS A 37 -46.28 9.99 12.52
C LYS A 37 -45.47 8.70 12.58
N GLU A 38 -46.13 7.58 12.36
CA GLU A 38 -45.50 6.30 12.06
C GLU A 38 -46.11 5.69 10.79
N PHE A 39 -45.30 4.96 10.04
CA PHE A 39 -45.67 4.25 8.82
C PHE A 39 -45.06 2.84 8.84
N LYS A 40 -45.82 1.83 8.40
CA LYS A 40 -45.23 0.53 8.06
C LYS A 40 -44.39 0.68 6.79
N VAL A 41 -43.29 -0.04 6.74
CA VAL A 41 -42.36 -0.10 5.60
C VAL A 41 -41.88 -1.53 5.41
N GLU A 42 -41.51 -1.89 4.19
CA GLU A 42 -40.90 -3.20 3.90
C GLU A 42 -39.36 -3.10 3.89
N PRO A 43 -38.61 -4.18 4.23
CA PRO A 43 -37.16 -4.12 4.37
C PRO A 43 -36.40 -4.14 3.02
N LEU A 44 -35.30 -3.39 2.94
CA LEU A 44 -34.57 -3.04 1.69
C LEU A 44 -35.42 -2.32 0.62
N THR A 45 -36.63 -1.88 0.95
CA THR A 45 -37.46 -1.08 0.05
C THR A 45 -37.09 0.41 0.12
N ARG A 46 -37.22 1.11 -1.01
CA ARG A 46 -37.01 2.55 -1.14
C ARG A 46 -38.34 3.30 -1.00
N TYR A 47 -38.35 4.34 -0.17
CA TYR A 47 -39.53 5.19 0.03
C TYR A 47 -39.17 6.66 -0.11
N CYS A 48 -40.15 7.46 -0.54
CA CYS A 48 -40.15 8.90 -0.51
C CYS A 48 -41.11 9.36 0.59
N LEU A 49 -40.60 10.04 1.62
CA LEU A 49 -41.43 10.78 2.58
C LEU A 49 -41.64 12.20 2.03
N SER A 50 -42.87 12.69 2.05
CA SER A 50 -43.17 14.11 1.79
C SER A 50 -44.14 14.68 2.83
N PHE A 51 -44.01 15.98 3.15
CA PHE A 51 -44.93 16.71 4.03
C PHE A 51 -44.81 18.23 3.86
N ASN A 52 -45.81 18.97 4.35
CA ASN A 52 -45.84 20.43 4.37
C ASN A 52 -45.66 20.97 5.80
N THR A 53 -45.17 22.21 5.94
CA THR A 53 -45.03 22.90 7.25
C THR A 53 -45.59 24.32 7.25
N SER A 54 -46.36 24.66 8.28
CA SER A 54 -46.94 25.98 8.52
C SER A 54 -46.32 26.64 9.77
N GLY A 55 -45.35 27.54 9.59
CA GLY A 55 -44.82 28.33 10.71
C GLY A 55 -43.61 29.23 10.41
N ASN A 56 -43.79 30.55 10.55
CA ASN A 56 -42.71 31.56 10.49
C ASN A 56 -42.00 31.78 11.85
N SER A 57 -42.22 30.92 12.85
CA SER A 57 -41.96 31.21 14.27
C SER A 57 -41.33 30.07 15.08
N ALA A 58 -41.06 28.92 14.47
CA ALA A 58 -40.49 27.76 15.17
C ALA A 58 -38.96 27.85 15.26
N VAL A 59 -38.46 28.51 16.31
CA VAL A 59 -37.01 28.68 16.56
C VAL A 59 -36.35 27.30 16.75
N ASN A 60 -35.34 27.02 15.91
CA ASN A 60 -34.55 25.79 15.92
C ASN A 60 -35.41 24.51 15.91
N ALA A 61 -36.38 24.43 15.00
CA ALA A 61 -37.12 23.21 14.74
C ALA A 61 -36.42 22.30 13.71
N SER A 62 -36.54 20.98 13.90
CA SER A 62 -36.01 19.95 13.00
C SER A 62 -36.84 18.67 13.10
N TRP A 63 -36.75 17.82 12.08
CA TRP A 63 -37.38 16.51 12.07
C TRP A 63 -36.34 15.39 12.01
N GLU A 64 -36.73 14.17 12.36
CA GLU A 64 -35.88 12.98 12.22
C GLU A 64 -36.64 11.81 11.60
N LEU A 65 -35.90 10.88 11.00
CA LEU A 65 -36.40 9.55 10.64
C LEU A 65 -35.72 8.50 11.51
N GLN A 66 -36.54 7.64 12.10
CA GLN A 66 -36.11 6.47 12.85
C GLN A 66 -36.78 5.23 12.26
N ILE A 67 -36.04 4.45 11.47
CA ILE A 67 -36.49 3.19 10.88
C ILE A 67 -36.21 2.08 11.87
N LEU A 68 -37.24 1.67 12.60
CA LEU A 68 -37.15 0.60 13.61
C LEU A 68 -37.26 -0.78 12.96
N ASN A 69 -36.52 -1.74 13.51
CA ASN A 69 -36.57 -3.13 13.06
C ASN A 69 -37.77 -3.88 13.65
N ASN A 70 -37.96 -5.13 13.20
CA ASN A 70 -39.00 -6.04 13.69
C ASN A 70 -39.00 -6.32 15.21
N GLU A 71 -37.93 -5.98 15.93
CA GLU A 71 -37.81 -6.08 17.39
C GLU A 71 -37.98 -4.72 18.10
N GLY A 72 -38.34 -3.65 17.37
CA GLY A 72 -38.50 -2.29 17.91
C GLY A 72 -37.19 -1.57 18.21
N LEU A 73 -36.04 -2.11 17.77
CA LEU A 73 -34.72 -1.51 17.92
C LEU A 73 -34.43 -0.52 16.79
N LEU A 74 -33.49 0.40 16.99
CA LEU A 74 -33.04 1.35 15.98
C LEU A 74 -31.63 0.97 15.44
N PRO A 75 -31.54 0.28 14.29
CA PRO A 75 -30.30 0.12 13.54
C PRO A 75 -29.62 1.48 13.27
N TYR A 76 -28.31 1.48 13.12
CA TYR A 76 -27.55 2.70 12.79
C TYR A 76 -28.05 3.35 11.48
N GLU A 77 -28.22 2.55 10.43
CA GLU A 77 -28.79 2.95 9.14
C GLU A 77 -30.25 3.40 9.22
N GLY A 78 -30.94 3.08 10.31
CA GLY A 78 -32.29 3.56 10.57
C GLY A 78 -32.34 4.96 11.16
N SER A 79 -31.22 5.53 11.62
CA SER A 79 -31.18 6.81 12.34
C SER A 79 -30.70 7.96 11.44
N PHE A 80 -31.65 8.74 10.94
CA PHE A 80 -31.39 9.94 10.13
C PHE A 80 -31.55 11.18 11.01
N LYS A 81 -30.41 11.72 11.48
CA LYS A 81 -30.27 13.02 12.15
C LYS A 81 -29.22 13.82 11.39
N ALA A 82 -29.55 14.97 10.79
CA ALA A 82 -28.62 15.77 9.98
C ALA A 82 -29.13 17.20 9.75
N ASP A 83 -28.21 18.13 9.46
CA ASP A 83 -28.54 19.57 9.32
C ASP A 83 -29.54 19.89 8.19
N TRP A 84 -29.70 19.01 7.20
CA TRP A 84 -30.68 19.19 6.14
C TRP A 84 -32.13 18.86 6.56
N GLN A 85 -32.34 18.31 7.76
CA GLN A 85 -33.65 18.08 8.38
C GLN A 85 -34.09 19.23 9.30
N ARG A 86 -33.34 20.34 9.34
CA ARG A 86 -33.81 21.59 9.95
C ARG A 86 -35.01 22.13 9.17
N ILE A 87 -36.00 22.65 9.88
CA ILE A 87 -37.16 23.34 9.29
C ILE A 87 -36.79 24.82 9.15
N VAL A 88 -36.89 25.36 7.94
CA VAL A 88 -36.50 26.74 7.59
C VAL A 88 -37.72 27.51 7.05
N PRO A 89 -37.89 28.82 7.38
CA PRO A 89 -39.10 29.57 7.02
C PRO A 89 -39.39 29.65 5.51
N GLU A 90 -38.34 29.59 4.69
CA GLU A 90 -38.41 29.71 3.23
C GLU A 90 -38.96 28.45 2.56
N ARG A 91 -38.93 27.30 3.24
CA ARG A 91 -39.33 25.99 2.69
C ARG A 91 -40.63 25.49 3.33
N LYS A 92 -41.70 25.50 2.54
CA LYS A 92 -43.03 25.01 2.93
C LYS A 92 -43.25 23.51 2.75
N THR A 93 -42.48 22.86 1.88
CA THR A 93 -42.66 21.44 1.51
C THR A 93 -41.32 20.70 1.62
N TYR A 94 -41.33 19.58 2.33
CA TYR A 94 -40.18 18.73 2.58
C TYR A 94 -40.39 17.40 1.87
N THR A 95 -39.30 16.90 1.29
CA THR A 95 -39.24 15.63 0.55
C THR A 95 -37.93 14.96 0.93
N HIS A 96 -37.96 13.67 1.23
CA HIS A 96 -36.76 12.86 1.42
C HIS A 96 -36.96 11.41 0.96
N SER A 97 -36.16 11.01 -0.03
CA SER A 97 -36.06 9.63 -0.48
C SER A 97 -34.94 8.89 0.26
N PHE A 98 -35.27 7.74 0.84
CA PHE A 98 -34.36 6.90 1.64
C PHE A 98 -34.51 5.40 1.29
N LEU A 99 -33.61 4.59 1.83
CA LEU A 99 -33.63 3.12 1.78
C LEU A 99 -33.84 2.59 3.20
N THR A 100 -34.75 1.65 3.39
CA THR A 100 -34.91 0.95 4.68
C THR A 100 -33.73 0.02 4.99
N HIS A 101 -33.38 -0.10 6.26
CA HIS A 101 -32.50 -1.18 6.73
C HIS A 101 -33.09 -2.56 6.41
N ARG A 102 -32.25 -3.58 6.18
CA ARG A 102 -32.64 -4.95 5.81
C ARG A 102 -33.57 -5.69 6.78
N ASP A 103 -33.69 -5.20 8.02
CA ASP A 103 -34.59 -5.71 9.05
C ASP A 103 -35.70 -4.70 9.42
N GLY A 104 -35.76 -3.54 8.74
CA GLY A 104 -36.59 -2.37 9.07
C GLY A 104 -38.05 -2.53 8.64
N VAL A 105 -38.99 -2.33 9.58
CA VAL A 105 -40.44 -2.54 9.33
C VAL A 105 -41.35 -1.38 9.75
N LEU A 106 -40.82 -0.40 10.49
CA LEU A 106 -41.58 0.72 11.02
C LEU A 106 -40.77 2.00 10.88
N LEU A 107 -41.18 2.90 9.98
CA LEU A 107 -40.69 4.27 9.95
C LEU A 107 -41.42 5.08 11.03
N ARG A 108 -40.65 5.75 11.89
CA ARG A 108 -41.11 6.80 12.79
C ARG A 108 -40.58 8.15 12.30
N VAL A 109 -41.45 9.15 12.24
CA VAL A 109 -41.10 10.55 11.99
C VAL A 109 -41.22 11.32 13.30
N ILE A 110 -40.12 11.96 13.73
CA ILE A 110 -40.01 12.72 14.97
C ILE A 110 -39.86 14.21 14.64
N LEU A 111 -40.34 15.07 15.54
CA LEU A 111 -40.22 16.53 15.48
C LEU A 111 -39.60 17.08 16.78
N GLU A 112 -38.50 17.81 16.64
CA GLU A 112 -37.78 18.54 17.69
C GLU A 112 -37.98 20.06 17.48
N SER A 113 -38.09 20.84 18.56
CA SER A 113 -38.16 22.31 18.51
C SER A 113 -37.73 22.90 19.85
N GLN A 114 -37.06 24.06 19.84
CA GLN A 114 -36.74 24.83 21.05
C GLN A 114 -37.83 25.83 21.43
N GLY A 115 -38.95 25.87 20.71
CA GLY A 115 -40.10 26.72 20.97
C GLY A 115 -41.41 26.01 20.65
N ALA A 116 -42.35 26.72 20.03
CA ALA A 116 -43.55 26.08 19.49
C ALA A 116 -43.15 25.02 18.44
N MET A 117 -43.80 23.86 18.48
CA MET A 117 -43.67 22.86 17.41
C MET A 117 -44.34 23.41 16.13
N PRO A 118 -43.67 23.39 14.97
CA PRO A 118 -44.32 23.76 13.72
C PRO A 118 -45.43 22.76 13.39
N GLU A 119 -46.51 23.26 12.80
CA GLU A 119 -47.58 22.41 12.28
C GLU A 119 -47.08 21.67 11.04
N ILE A 120 -47.35 20.36 10.96
CA ILE A 120 -47.03 19.51 9.81
C ILE A 120 -48.32 19.00 9.20
N THR A 121 -48.53 19.26 7.92
CA THR A 121 -49.69 18.78 7.14
C THR A 121 -49.27 17.85 6.01
N ASP A 122 -50.24 17.15 5.42
CA ASP A 122 -50.09 16.39 4.17
C ASP A 122 -49.00 15.29 4.18
N MET A 123 -48.59 14.80 5.36
CA MET A 123 -47.50 13.83 5.46
C MET A 123 -47.87 12.48 4.83
N LYS A 124 -47.13 12.11 3.78
CA LYS A 124 -47.27 10.88 2.99
C LYS A 124 -45.96 10.13 2.92
N LEU A 125 -46.06 8.80 2.80
CA LEU A 125 -44.94 7.92 2.46
C LEU A 125 -45.33 7.12 1.21
N GLU A 126 -44.51 7.19 0.17
CA GLU A 126 -44.78 6.59 -1.14
C GLU A 126 -43.61 5.69 -1.56
N GLU A 127 -43.89 4.51 -2.13
CA GLU A 127 -42.88 3.53 -2.52
C GLU A 127 -42.25 3.89 -3.89
N ILE A 128 -40.92 3.86 -3.98
CA ILE A 128 -40.18 4.22 -5.19
C ILE A 128 -40.02 2.97 -6.07
N THR A 129 -40.99 2.75 -6.96
CA THR A 129 -41.06 1.55 -7.82
C THR A 129 -40.41 1.79 -9.19
N GLY A 130 -39.58 0.83 -9.66
CA GLY A 130 -38.99 0.88 -11.02
C GLY A 130 -37.73 0.01 -11.20
N THR A 131 -37.35 -0.25 -12.45
CA THR A 131 -36.10 -0.94 -12.84
C THR A 131 -34.92 0.00 -13.03
N ASN A 132 -35.18 1.30 -13.11
CA ASN A 132 -34.19 2.36 -13.21
C ASN A 132 -33.94 2.87 -11.78
N PRO A 133 -32.85 2.48 -11.08
CA PRO A 133 -32.44 3.15 -9.85
C PRO A 133 -31.97 4.56 -10.17
N VAL A 134 -32.94 5.44 -10.44
CA VAL A 134 -32.80 6.88 -10.32
C VAL A 134 -32.17 7.12 -8.95
N ILE A 135 -31.02 7.79 -8.98
CA ILE A 135 -30.27 8.04 -7.77
C ILE A 135 -31.01 9.17 -7.07
N ASN A 136 -31.30 8.98 -5.78
CA ASN A 136 -31.95 9.98 -4.95
C ASN A 136 -31.14 11.30 -5.13
N GLY A 137 -31.79 12.29 -5.74
CA GLY A 137 -31.06 13.34 -6.46
C GLY A 137 -31.88 13.99 -7.58
N ASP A 138 -33.21 13.98 -7.44
CA ASP A 138 -34.06 14.91 -8.17
C ASP A 138 -33.79 16.33 -7.66
N PHE A 139 -33.02 17.09 -8.42
CA PHE A 139 -32.76 18.49 -8.10
C PHE A 139 -33.94 19.40 -8.47
N SER A 140 -34.94 18.96 -9.26
CA SER A 140 -36.11 19.81 -9.56
C SER A 140 -36.93 20.16 -8.31
N SER A 141 -36.86 19.32 -7.27
CA SER A 141 -37.36 19.58 -5.92
C SER A 141 -36.60 20.68 -5.12
N GLY A 142 -35.61 21.36 -5.70
CA GLY A 142 -35.00 22.59 -5.17
C GLY A 142 -33.74 22.41 -4.29
N PRO A 143 -33.03 23.51 -3.96
CA PRO A 143 -31.69 23.51 -3.34
C PRO A 143 -31.64 23.09 -1.86
N LEU A 144 -32.71 22.50 -1.35
CA LEU A 144 -32.79 21.91 -0.01
C LEU A 144 -33.17 20.42 -0.06
N ASN A 145 -33.35 19.82 -1.24
CA ASN A 145 -33.67 18.40 -1.41
C ASN A 145 -32.43 17.49 -1.30
N TYR A 146 -31.89 17.33 -0.09
CA TYR A 146 -30.75 16.43 0.17
C TYR A 146 -31.10 14.93 0.19
N SER A 147 -32.24 14.53 -0.39
CA SER A 147 -32.54 13.13 -0.74
C SER A 147 -31.35 12.47 -1.44
N GLY A 148 -30.79 11.39 -0.90
CA GLY A 148 -29.68 10.68 -1.56
C GLY A 148 -28.29 11.23 -1.34
N TRP A 149 -28.16 12.35 -0.64
CA TRP A 149 -26.90 13.08 -0.47
C TRP A 149 -26.59 13.31 1.02
N THR A 150 -26.89 12.33 1.86
CA THR A 150 -26.74 12.45 3.32
C THR A 150 -25.26 12.64 3.71
N ASP A 151 -24.36 11.96 3.01
CA ASP A 151 -22.91 11.89 3.26
C ASP A 151 -22.14 12.76 2.25
N ARG A 152 -21.72 13.95 2.69
CA ARG A 152 -21.08 14.96 1.84
C ARG A 152 -20.22 15.92 2.65
N ARG A 153 -19.23 16.53 2.01
CA ARG A 153 -18.31 17.50 2.61
C ARG A 153 -17.96 18.59 1.61
N LEU A 154 -18.16 19.85 2.01
CA LEU A 154 -18.00 21.04 1.14
C LEU A 154 -18.84 21.00 -0.16
N ALA A 155 -19.88 20.16 -0.17
CA ALA A 155 -20.85 20.06 -1.24
C ALA A 155 -22.25 20.45 -0.74
N LYS A 156 -22.97 21.19 -1.57
CA LYS A 156 -24.29 21.77 -1.31
C LYS A 156 -25.11 21.75 -2.59
N LEU A 157 -26.42 21.79 -2.43
CA LEU A 157 -27.32 22.13 -3.52
C LEU A 157 -27.43 23.65 -3.58
N GLU A 158 -27.29 24.24 -4.75
CA GLU A 158 -27.58 25.65 -5.00
C GLU A 158 -28.28 25.85 -6.35
N THR A 159 -28.89 27.00 -6.56
CA THR A 159 -29.55 27.35 -7.83
C THR A 159 -28.56 28.06 -8.74
N ASN A 160 -28.44 27.62 -9.99
CA ASN A 160 -27.54 28.19 -10.99
C ASN A 160 -28.17 29.41 -11.71
N GLU A 161 -27.41 30.02 -12.63
CA GLU A 161 -27.84 31.20 -13.40
C GLU A 161 -29.08 30.96 -14.29
N ASN A 162 -29.38 29.71 -14.64
CA ASN A 162 -30.56 29.32 -15.42
C ASN A 162 -31.81 29.10 -14.54
N GLY A 163 -31.69 29.16 -13.21
CA GLY A 163 -32.75 28.76 -12.27
C GLY A 163 -32.82 27.25 -11.99
N GLU A 164 -31.90 26.45 -12.53
CA GLU A 164 -31.82 25.01 -12.25
C GLU A 164 -31.14 24.79 -10.89
N THR A 165 -31.60 23.82 -10.09
CA THR A 165 -30.83 23.38 -8.93
C THR A 165 -29.73 22.43 -9.37
N ILE A 166 -28.54 22.64 -8.84
CA ILE A 166 -27.35 21.83 -9.11
C ILE A 166 -26.75 21.33 -7.79
N LEU A 167 -26.19 20.13 -7.80
CA LEU A 167 -25.18 19.79 -6.79
C LEU A 167 -23.86 20.43 -7.19
N LYS A 168 -23.41 21.37 -6.36
CA LYS A 168 -22.11 22.01 -6.44
C LYS A 168 -21.24 21.52 -5.29
N CYS A 169 -20.06 21.04 -5.65
CA CYS A 169 -19.00 20.84 -4.70
C CYS A 169 -17.99 21.98 -4.83
N GLU A 170 -17.65 22.63 -3.72
CA GLU A 170 -16.51 23.54 -3.72
C GLU A 170 -15.21 22.73 -3.97
N PRO A 171 -14.13 23.35 -4.47
CA PRO A 171 -12.89 22.62 -4.78
C PRO A 171 -12.45 21.73 -3.61
N GLU A 172 -12.13 20.49 -3.94
CA GLU A 172 -11.64 19.47 -3.00
C GLU A 172 -12.65 18.93 -1.96
N GLY A 173 -13.93 19.25 -2.06
CA GLY A 173 -14.99 18.51 -1.35
C GLY A 173 -15.36 17.18 -2.03
N TYR A 174 -16.29 16.44 -1.42
CA TYR A 174 -16.93 15.25 -1.99
C TYR A 174 -18.44 15.21 -1.70
N ALA A 175 -19.19 14.49 -2.52
CA ALA A 175 -20.57 14.11 -2.26
C ALA A 175 -20.78 12.64 -2.63
N LEU A 176 -21.21 11.81 -1.68
CA LEU A 176 -21.31 10.37 -1.85
C LEU A 176 -22.76 9.94 -1.71
N THR A 177 -23.31 9.27 -2.73
CA THR A 177 -24.73 8.89 -2.72
C THR A 177 -25.08 8.03 -1.50
N ASP A 178 -26.32 8.09 -1.03
CA ASP A 178 -26.88 7.06 -0.15
C ASP A 178 -26.76 5.67 -0.81
N PRO A 179 -26.77 4.55 -0.05
CA PRO A 179 -26.61 3.21 -0.60
C PRO A 179 -27.61 2.87 -1.72
N ILE A 180 -27.08 2.45 -2.87
CA ILE A 180 -27.84 1.96 -4.02
C ILE A 180 -27.79 0.42 -3.98
N PRO A 181 -28.91 -0.29 -3.75
CA PRO A 181 -28.92 -1.75 -3.79
C PRO A 181 -28.69 -2.23 -5.23
N VAL A 182 -27.90 -3.30 -5.39
CA VAL A 182 -27.54 -3.87 -6.69
C VAL A 182 -27.66 -5.40 -6.70
N GLU A 183 -27.99 -5.97 -7.85
CA GLU A 183 -28.00 -7.44 -8.05
C GLU A 183 -26.55 -7.94 -8.26
N PRO A 184 -25.99 -8.87 -7.44
CA PRO A 184 -24.64 -9.39 -7.65
C PRO A 184 -24.44 -9.97 -9.05
N GLY A 185 -23.37 -9.53 -9.73
CA GLY A 185 -23.04 -9.92 -11.11
C GLY A 185 -23.75 -9.12 -12.22
N SER A 186 -24.68 -8.22 -11.89
CA SER A 186 -25.40 -7.38 -12.87
C SER A 186 -24.51 -6.41 -13.64
N ILE A 187 -25.08 -5.81 -14.69
CA ILE A 187 -24.48 -4.69 -15.42
C ILE A 187 -25.45 -3.50 -15.41
N TYR A 188 -24.96 -2.36 -14.93
CA TYR A 188 -25.63 -1.06 -15.05
C TYR A 188 -24.95 -0.18 -16.10
N ARG A 189 -25.61 0.89 -16.54
CA ARG A 189 -25.01 2.03 -17.24
C ARG A 189 -25.49 3.34 -16.59
N TYR A 190 -24.77 4.44 -16.81
CA TYR A 190 -25.32 5.76 -16.48
C TYR A 190 -26.53 6.07 -17.37
N ALA A 191 -27.59 6.61 -16.77
CA ALA A 191 -28.80 7.01 -17.49
C ALA A 191 -28.54 8.21 -18.40
N GLU A 192 -29.34 8.39 -19.44
CA GLU A 192 -29.17 9.52 -20.37
C GLU A 192 -29.22 10.88 -19.64
N GLY A 193 -28.35 11.81 -20.04
CA GLY A 193 -28.19 13.12 -19.38
C GLY A 193 -27.52 13.11 -18.00
N SER A 194 -27.32 11.95 -17.37
CA SER A 194 -26.70 11.87 -16.03
C SER A 194 -25.24 12.31 -16.04
N HIS A 195 -24.78 12.91 -14.93
CA HIS A 195 -23.37 13.28 -14.79
C HIS A 195 -22.47 12.04 -14.70
N VAL A 196 -21.66 11.83 -15.74
CA VAL A 196 -20.70 10.72 -15.82
C VAL A 196 -19.32 11.18 -15.36
N GLY A 197 -19.08 11.12 -14.04
CA GLY A 197 -17.81 11.46 -13.44
C GLY A 197 -17.81 11.21 -11.93
N GLY A 198 -16.94 10.31 -11.47
CA GLY A 198 -16.87 9.90 -10.07
C GLY A 198 -16.20 8.54 -9.87
N GLN A 199 -16.11 8.07 -8.63
CA GLN A 199 -15.74 6.69 -8.31
C GLN A 199 -16.99 5.90 -7.88
N VAL A 200 -17.09 4.63 -8.23
CA VAL A 200 -18.20 3.77 -7.75
C VAL A 200 -17.65 2.86 -6.67
N LEU A 201 -17.96 3.19 -5.42
CA LEU A 201 -17.54 2.44 -4.24
C LEU A 201 -18.46 1.24 -4.03
N VAL A 202 -17.91 0.06 -3.73
CA VAL A 202 -18.64 -1.22 -3.68
C VAL A 202 -18.64 -1.78 -2.25
N TYR A 203 -19.82 -2.16 -1.76
CA TYR A 203 -20.07 -2.55 -0.37
C TYR A 203 -20.77 -3.91 -0.27
N ASP A 204 -20.47 -4.65 0.81
CA ASP A 204 -21.21 -5.85 1.19
C ASP A 204 -22.51 -5.52 1.96
N TYR A 205 -23.21 -6.56 2.42
CA TYR A 205 -24.45 -6.43 3.20
C TYR A 205 -24.32 -5.73 4.57
N ASP A 206 -23.11 -5.52 5.09
CA ASP A 206 -22.89 -4.80 6.35
C ASP A 206 -22.62 -3.30 6.10
N LEU A 207 -22.66 -2.88 4.83
CA LEU A 207 -22.08 -1.62 4.36
C LEU A 207 -20.57 -1.52 4.68
N LEU A 208 -19.86 -2.65 4.70
CA LEU A 208 -18.39 -2.66 4.69
C LEU A 208 -17.88 -2.50 3.25
N ARG A 209 -16.98 -1.54 2.99
CA ARG A 209 -16.42 -1.35 1.65
C ARG A 209 -15.45 -2.48 1.29
N ILE A 210 -15.81 -3.24 0.26
CA ILE A 210 -15.09 -4.42 -0.25
C ILE A 210 -14.34 -4.17 -1.57
N GLY A 211 -14.50 -2.98 -2.17
CA GLY A 211 -13.77 -2.59 -3.37
C GLY A 211 -14.33 -1.33 -4.02
N ARG A 212 -13.98 -1.12 -5.29
CA ARG A 212 -14.50 -0.04 -6.14
C ARG A 212 -14.41 -0.38 -7.63
N ILE A 213 -15.13 0.35 -8.46
CA ILE A 213 -15.02 0.35 -9.92
C ILE A 213 -14.45 1.73 -10.32
N ASP A 214 -13.29 1.74 -10.99
CA ASP A 214 -12.56 2.96 -11.37
C ASP A 214 -13.33 3.78 -12.45
N GLY A 215 -14.28 4.60 -12.02
CA GLY A 215 -15.18 5.43 -12.84
C GLY A 215 -14.53 6.58 -13.63
N TYR A 216 -13.21 6.53 -13.85
CA TYR A 216 -12.46 7.45 -14.72
C TYR A 216 -12.31 6.97 -16.18
N LEU A 217 -12.69 5.72 -16.47
CA LEU A 217 -12.72 5.15 -17.81
C LEU A 217 -14.06 5.23 -18.62
N PRO A 218 -15.18 5.86 -18.18
CA PRO A 218 -16.46 5.82 -18.91
C PRO A 218 -16.44 6.21 -20.39
N ARG A 219 -15.55 7.11 -20.81
CA ARG A 219 -15.35 7.46 -22.23
C ARG A 219 -14.84 6.30 -23.11
N LYS A 220 -14.48 5.16 -22.52
CA LYS A 220 -14.11 3.90 -23.20
C LYS A 220 -15.02 2.72 -22.85
N ASN A 221 -15.76 2.77 -21.74
CA ASN A 221 -16.75 1.75 -21.37
C ASN A 221 -17.83 2.37 -20.46
N PRO A 222 -19.09 2.57 -20.93
CA PRO A 222 -20.16 3.17 -20.13
C PRO A 222 -20.81 2.19 -19.13
N PHE A 223 -20.41 0.92 -19.13
CA PHE A 223 -21.03 -0.15 -18.34
C PHE A 223 -20.29 -0.42 -17.02
N LEU A 224 -21.05 -0.45 -15.92
CA LEU A 224 -20.61 -0.82 -14.59
C LEU A 224 -20.96 -2.29 -14.33
N LYS A 225 -19.97 -3.18 -14.37
CA LYS A 225 -20.16 -4.59 -13.98
C LYS A 225 -20.03 -4.73 -12.47
N ILE A 226 -21.08 -5.23 -11.83
CA ILE A 226 -21.16 -5.38 -10.37
C ILE A 226 -20.46 -6.69 -9.93
N PRO A 227 -19.58 -6.65 -8.91
CA PRO A 227 -18.96 -7.86 -8.34
C PRO A 227 -19.98 -8.87 -7.80
N ALA A 228 -19.60 -10.14 -7.74
CA ALA A 228 -20.45 -11.23 -7.25
C ALA A 228 -20.63 -11.23 -5.71
N ASP A 229 -19.83 -10.43 -5.00
CA ASP A 229 -19.84 -10.22 -3.55
C ASP A 229 -20.46 -8.87 -3.12
N ALA A 230 -20.92 -8.05 -4.08
CA ALA A 230 -21.54 -6.75 -3.82
C ALA A 230 -23.03 -6.86 -3.47
N ALA A 231 -23.48 -6.07 -2.48
CA ALA A 231 -24.88 -5.85 -2.16
C ALA A 231 -25.33 -4.39 -2.44
N PHE A 232 -24.42 -3.43 -2.24
CA PHE A 232 -24.66 -2.02 -2.50
C PHE A 232 -23.50 -1.37 -3.25
N ILE A 233 -23.81 -0.31 -3.99
CA ILE A 233 -22.83 0.67 -4.47
C ILE A 233 -23.15 2.06 -3.94
N ARG A 234 -22.15 2.93 -3.89
CA ARG A 234 -22.30 4.37 -3.68
C ARG A 234 -21.47 5.11 -4.72
N ILE A 235 -22.01 6.15 -5.34
CA ILE A 235 -21.26 6.93 -6.34
C ILE A 235 -20.68 8.18 -5.68
N GLU A 236 -19.36 8.27 -5.72
CA GLU A 236 -18.57 9.39 -5.22
C GLU A 236 -18.45 10.45 -6.31
N TYR A 237 -19.20 11.54 -6.16
CA TYR A 237 -19.09 12.72 -7.01
C TYR A 237 -18.09 13.71 -6.40
N CYS A 238 -17.19 14.21 -7.25
CA CYS A 238 -16.07 15.10 -6.90
C CYS A 238 -14.97 14.38 -6.10
N ASP A 239 -13.78 14.21 -6.69
CA ASP A 239 -12.71 13.34 -6.16
C ASP A 239 -11.46 14.06 -5.64
N GLY A 240 -11.53 15.38 -5.40
CA GLY A 240 -10.38 16.15 -4.93
C GLY A 240 -9.27 16.33 -5.97
N ARG A 241 -9.63 16.69 -7.21
CA ARG A 241 -8.67 17.16 -8.22
C ARG A 241 -8.86 18.65 -8.52
N PRO A 242 -7.82 19.50 -8.40
CA PRO A 242 -7.96 20.95 -8.30
C PRO A 242 -8.16 21.67 -9.66
N THR A 243 -8.87 21.07 -10.61
CA THR A 243 -9.06 21.66 -11.97
C THR A 243 -10.49 21.63 -12.52
N ARG A 244 -11.44 20.93 -11.88
CA ARG A 244 -12.88 21.01 -12.24
C ARG A 244 -13.78 20.83 -11.02
N VAL A 245 -14.58 21.85 -10.73
CA VAL A 245 -15.86 21.68 -10.02
C VAL A 245 -16.84 21.05 -11.02
N PRO A 246 -17.34 19.83 -10.80
CA PRO A 246 -18.42 19.31 -11.61
C PRO A 246 -19.73 20.00 -11.17
N VAL A 247 -20.42 20.58 -12.13
CA VAL A 247 -21.82 20.97 -11.97
C VAL A 247 -22.67 19.75 -12.33
N VAL A 248 -23.42 19.24 -11.35
CA VAL A 248 -24.15 17.97 -11.46
C VAL A 248 -25.66 18.28 -11.53
N ASN A 249 -26.24 18.15 -12.74
CA ASN A 249 -27.65 18.47 -13.04
C ASN A 249 -28.58 17.24 -12.99
N LEU A 250 -28.03 16.02 -13.05
CA LEU A 250 -28.81 14.77 -13.02
C LEU A 250 -27.91 13.61 -12.58
N VAL A 251 -28.48 12.64 -11.86
CA VAL A 251 -27.82 11.39 -11.46
C VAL A 251 -28.77 10.20 -11.62
N GLY A 252 -28.28 9.11 -12.22
CA GLY A 252 -29.08 7.92 -12.47
C GLY A 252 -28.27 6.77 -13.05
N LEU A 253 -28.68 5.55 -12.71
CA LEU A 253 -28.17 4.31 -13.29
C LEU A 253 -29.33 3.49 -13.85
N GLU A 254 -29.19 3.01 -15.08
CA GLU A 254 -30.11 2.06 -15.71
C GLU A 254 -29.56 0.64 -15.59
N LEU A 255 -30.39 -0.32 -15.20
CA LEU A 255 -30.06 -1.74 -15.22
C LEU A 255 -30.09 -2.26 -16.66
N VAL A 256 -28.97 -2.80 -17.14
CA VAL A 256 -28.78 -3.29 -18.52
C VAL A 256 -28.89 -4.81 -18.58
N GLU A 257 -28.20 -5.50 -17.67
CA GLU A 257 -28.24 -6.96 -17.54
C GLU A 257 -28.51 -7.31 -16.08
N LYS A 258 -29.53 -8.14 -15.84
CA LYS A 258 -29.89 -8.59 -14.50
C LYS A 258 -28.79 -9.46 -13.91
N GLY A 259 -28.56 -9.28 -12.60
CA GLY A 259 -27.66 -10.13 -11.83
C GLY A 259 -28.39 -11.34 -11.26
N THR A 260 -27.76 -11.96 -10.26
CA THR A 260 -28.48 -12.87 -9.36
C THR A 260 -29.31 -12.04 -8.37
N SER A 261 -30.58 -12.41 -8.14
CA SER A 261 -31.41 -11.70 -7.17
C SER A 261 -30.80 -11.81 -5.76
N PRO A 262 -30.53 -10.69 -5.05
CA PRO A 262 -29.86 -10.73 -3.77
C PRO A 262 -30.70 -11.49 -2.72
N LYS A 263 -30.17 -12.59 -2.19
CA LYS A 263 -30.72 -13.20 -0.97
C LYS A 263 -30.18 -12.44 0.22
N ILE A 264 -31.06 -11.75 0.96
CA ILE A 264 -30.74 -11.15 2.26
C ILE A 264 -30.19 -12.27 3.16
N PRO A 265 -28.94 -12.16 3.67
CA PRO A 265 -28.37 -13.20 4.51
C PRO A 265 -28.99 -13.15 5.91
N ASP A 266 -29.79 -14.15 6.24
CA ASP A 266 -30.21 -14.38 7.62
C ASP A 266 -29.09 -15.09 8.41
N PHE A 267 -28.82 -14.59 9.62
CA PHE A 267 -27.78 -15.08 10.52
C PHE A 267 -28.33 -15.08 11.95
N PRO A 268 -28.15 -16.16 12.73
CA PRO A 268 -28.57 -16.19 14.13
C PRO A 268 -27.96 -15.02 14.92
N ALA A 269 -28.76 -14.38 15.77
CA ALA A 269 -28.29 -13.23 16.54
C ALA A 269 -27.12 -13.60 17.47
N TYR A 270 -26.06 -12.79 17.45
CA TYR A 270 -25.05 -12.79 18.50
C TYR A 270 -25.66 -12.10 19.75
N PRO A 271 -25.40 -12.57 20.99
CA PRO A 271 -26.13 -12.09 22.17
C PRO A 271 -25.85 -10.62 22.57
N GLY A 272 -24.76 -10.02 22.11
CA GLY A 272 -24.41 -8.61 22.35
C GLY A 272 -24.77 -7.65 21.20
N GLU A 273 -24.49 -6.36 21.40
CA GLU A 273 -24.80 -5.26 20.45
C GLU A 273 -23.58 -4.35 20.23
N ILE A 274 -23.46 -3.77 19.03
CA ILE A 274 -22.54 -2.67 18.72
C ILE A 274 -23.35 -1.36 18.75
N ILE A 275 -22.84 -0.35 19.46
CA ILE A 275 -23.50 0.94 19.68
C ILE A 275 -22.63 2.04 19.08
N LEU A 276 -23.21 2.83 18.19
CA LEU A 276 -22.53 3.89 17.44
C LEU A 276 -23.49 5.09 17.29
N GLU A 277 -23.08 6.29 17.69
CA GLU A 277 -23.95 7.47 17.58
C GLU A 277 -24.19 7.89 16.12
N ALA A 278 -25.39 8.39 15.82
CA ALA A 278 -25.67 9.02 14.52
C ALA A 278 -24.67 10.14 14.20
N ASN A 279 -24.24 10.23 12.93
CA ASN A 279 -23.13 11.07 12.47
C ASN A 279 -21.79 10.77 13.15
N SER A 280 -21.50 9.51 13.50
CA SER A 280 -20.12 9.12 13.76
C SER A 280 -19.29 9.24 12.47
N PRO A 281 -18.05 9.76 12.54
CA PRO A 281 -17.18 9.95 11.38
C PRO A 281 -16.74 8.62 10.75
N PRO A 282 -16.29 8.61 9.47
CA PRO A 282 -16.02 7.39 8.71
C PRO A 282 -15.13 6.33 9.40
N PRO A 283 -14.06 6.67 10.17
CA PRO A 283 -13.30 5.67 10.93
C PRO A 283 -14.12 4.93 11.99
N GLU A 284 -15.03 5.61 12.69
CA GLU A 284 -15.86 5.01 13.74
C GLU A 284 -16.96 4.13 13.13
N VAL A 285 -17.50 4.52 11.97
CA VAL A 285 -18.40 3.66 11.16
C VAL A 285 -17.66 2.41 10.67
N ARG A 286 -16.46 2.57 10.09
CA ARG A 286 -15.62 1.44 9.64
C ARG A 286 -15.27 0.51 10.80
N ALA A 287 -14.97 1.05 11.97
CA ALA A 287 -14.70 0.27 13.18
C ALA A 287 -15.89 -0.63 13.57
N ALA A 288 -17.12 -0.10 13.52
CA ALA A 288 -18.33 -0.87 13.77
C ALA A 288 -18.53 -1.99 12.73
N ARG A 289 -18.31 -1.71 11.45
CA ARG A 289 -18.54 -2.69 10.36
C ARG A 289 -17.48 -3.77 10.29
N GLU A 290 -16.22 -3.46 10.58
CA GLU A 290 -15.18 -4.49 10.72
C GLU A 290 -15.48 -5.41 11.92
N ILE A 291 -15.99 -4.90 13.05
CA ILE A 291 -16.42 -5.76 14.17
C ILE A 291 -17.65 -6.60 13.78
N GLN A 292 -18.71 -6.02 13.20
CA GLN A 292 -19.90 -6.75 12.74
C GLN A 292 -19.50 -7.89 11.77
N HIS A 293 -18.71 -7.57 10.75
CA HIS A 293 -18.25 -8.50 9.73
C HIS A 293 -17.39 -9.62 10.34
N TRP A 294 -16.36 -9.31 11.14
CA TRP A 294 -15.47 -10.35 11.67
C TRP A 294 -16.10 -11.19 12.77
N VAL A 295 -16.96 -10.62 13.63
CA VAL A 295 -17.77 -11.41 14.58
C VAL A 295 -18.64 -12.41 13.83
N ARG A 296 -19.25 -12.00 12.72
CA ARG A 296 -20.09 -12.86 11.89
C ARG A 296 -19.30 -13.93 11.14
N LYS A 297 -18.15 -13.59 10.53
CA LYS A 297 -17.25 -14.55 9.86
C LYS A 297 -16.71 -15.60 10.82
N ILE A 298 -16.38 -15.21 12.06
CA ILE A 298 -15.78 -16.10 13.07
C ILE A 298 -16.85 -16.92 13.79
N SER A 299 -17.95 -16.31 14.25
CA SER A 299 -18.94 -17.01 15.09
C SER A 299 -20.15 -17.58 14.35
N GLY A 300 -20.34 -17.23 13.07
CA GLY A 300 -21.56 -17.56 12.31
C GLY A 300 -22.82 -16.84 12.82
N LYS A 301 -22.66 -15.84 13.70
CA LYS A 301 -23.75 -15.09 14.34
C LYS A 301 -23.53 -13.59 14.15
N GLU A 302 -24.61 -12.82 13.97
CA GLU A 302 -24.48 -11.38 13.72
C GLU A 302 -24.70 -10.53 14.99
N MET A 303 -23.74 -9.65 15.29
CA MET A 303 -23.86 -8.61 16.31
C MET A 303 -24.35 -7.32 15.63
N ARG A 304 -25.60 -6.91 15.91
CA ARG A 304 -26.22 -5.75 15.26
C ARG A 304 -25.54 -4.44 15.63
N VAL A 305 -25.48 -3.50 14.68
CA VAL A 305 -25.07 -2.10 14.90
C VAL A 305 -26.31 -1.24 15.11
N LEU A 306 -26.43 -0.62 16.28
CA LEU A 306 -27.58 0.18 16.70
C LEU A 306 -27.16 1.64 16.98
N ALA A 307 -28.05 2.58 16.69
CA ALA A 307 -27.87 4.00 17.06
C ALA A 307 -28.05 4.23 18.57
N VAL A 308 -28.92 3.45 19.20
CA VAL A 308 -29.29 3.51 20.63
C VAL A 308 -29.27 2.08 21.19
N PRO A 309 -28.67 1.82 22.37
CA PRO A 309 -28.65 0.49 22.96
C PRO A 309 -30.05 -0.01 23.32
N SER A 310 -30.29 -1.31 23.13
CA SER A 310 -31.55 -1.91 23.60
C SER A 310 -31.62 -1.98 25.13
N ASN A 311 -32.82 -2.07 25.69
CA ASN A 311 -33.05 -2.33 27.12
C ASN A 311 -32.62 -3.76 27.58
N ARG A 312 -31.98 -4.57 26.72
CA ARG A 312 -31.54 -5.94 27.07
C ARG A 312 -30.31 -5.91 27.97
N ASP A 313 -30.31 -6.81 28.96
CA ASP A 313 -29.21 -6.98 29.93
C ASP A 313 -28.03 -7.79 29.34
N ASN A 314 -27.53 -7.36 28.19
CA ASN A 314 -26.47 -8.01 27.40
C ASN A 314 -25.21 -7.12 27.26
N MET A 315 -24.19 -7.67 26.60
CA MET A 315 -22.95 -6.96 26.32
C MET A 315 -23.14 -5.88 25.25
N LYS A 316 -22.63 -4.67 25.51
CA LYS A 316 -22.69 -3.53 24.57
C LYS A 316 -21.27 -3.06 24.21
N ILE A 317 -20.89 -3.09 22.93
CA ILE A 317 -19.64 -2.49 22.43
C ILE A 317 -19.94 -1.07 21.95
N ARG A 318 -19.58 -0.05 22.72
CA ARG A 318 -19.67 1.36 22.33
C ARG A 318 -18.42 1.79 21.59
N ILE A 319 -18.61 2.40 20.43
CA ILE A 319 -17.52 2.82 19.54
C ILE A 319 -17.54 4.35 19.44
N GLY A 320 -16.35 4.93 19.51
CA GLY A 320 -16.12 6.34 19.22
C GLY A 320 -15.91 7.24 20.43
N GLY A 321 -15.33 8.41 20.17
CA GLY A 321 -14.78 9.26 21.24
C GLY A 321 -15.84 9.84 22.19
N LYS A 322 -17.01 10.22 21.65
CA LYS A 322 -18.08 10.90 22.39
C LYS A 322 -18.63 10.05 23.54
N LEU A 323 -18.91 8.76 23.28
CA LEU A 323 -19.43 7.78 24.23
C LEU A 323 -18.46 7.43 25.38
N ALA A 324 -17.17 7.78 25.25
CA ALA A 324 -16.12 7.41 26.20
C ALA A 324 -15.50 8.60 26.96
N LYS A 325 -15.49 9.81 26.39
CA LYS A 325 -14.70 10.96 26.89
C LYS A 325 -14.96 11.33 28.35
N ASN A 326 -16.23 11.32 28.78
CA ASN A 326 -16.62 11.69 30.14
C ASN A 326 -16.38 10.56 31.16
N LEU A 327 -16.13 9.33 30.70
CA LEU A 327 -15.88 8.15 31.55
C LEU A 327 -14.39 7.88 31.75
N PHE A 328 -13.54 8.24 30.77
CA PHE A 328 -12.12 7.90 30.75
C PHE A 328 -11.21 9.12 30.42
N PRO A 329 -11.32 10.26 31.14
CA PRO A 329 -10.63 11.50 30.76
C PRO A 329 -9.09 11.39 30.76
N GLU A 330 -8.50 10.60 31.65
CA GLU A 330 -7.05 10.39 31.69
C GLU A 330 -6.54 9.55 30.51
N ASP A 331 -7.36 8.63 29.97
CA ASP A 331 -7.02 7.91 28.73
C ASP A 331 -7.02 8.88 27.53
N PHE A 332 -7.99 9.79 27.44
CA PHE A 332 -8.00 10.83 26.40
C PHE A 332 -6.77 11.74 26.46
N LYS A 333 -6.37 12.14 27.67
CA LYS A 333 -5.17 12.92 27.94
C LYS A 333 -3.88 12.16 27.58
N TYR A 334 -3.80 10.87 27.90
CA TYR A 334 -2.68 10.01 27.47
C TYR A 334 -2.63 9.80 25.93
N LEU A 335 -3.78 9.81 25.26
CA LEU A 335 -3.87 9.63 23.80
C LEU A 335 -3.81 10.94 23.00
N ASP A 336 -3.76 12.12 23.65
CA ASP A 336 -3.85 13.41 22.97
C ASP A 336 -2.75 13.63 21.92
N GLY A 337 -3.11 14.32 20.83
CA GLY A 337 -2.24 14.56 19.68
C GLY A 337 -1.90 13.33 18.82
N SER A 338 -2.25 12.11 19.24
CA SER A 338 -1.98 10.86 18.49
C SER A 338 -3.23 10.26 17.85
N ASP A 339 -3.04 9.24 17.03
CA ASP A 339 -4.05 8.30 16.54
C ASP A 339 -4.05 6.97 17.33
N GLY A 340 -3.54 7.00 18.57
CA GLY A 340 -3.64 5.89 19.51
C GLY A 340 -5.05 5.69 20.06
N PHE A 341 -5.24 4.58 20.78
CA PHE A 341 -6.55 4.11 21.19
C PHE A 341 -6.55 3.46 22.57
N ALA A 342 -7.72 3.38 23.18
CA ALA A 342 -8.01 2.60 24.38
C ALA A 342 -9.20 1.66 24.16
N VAL A 343 -9.12 0.50 24.78
CA VAL A 343 -10.25 -0.41 24.99
C VAL A 343 -10.47 -0.54 26.50
N ARG A 344 -11.69 -0.29 26.96
CA ARG A 344 -12.07 -0.31 28.38
C ARG A 344 -13.35 -1.10 28.58
N GLN A 345 -13.38 -1.96 29.59
CA GLN A 345 -14.61 -2.60 30.04
C GLN A 345 -15.08 -1.97 31.35
N LYS A 346 -16.36 -1.58 31.38
CA LYS A 346 -17.08 -1.17 32.58
C LYS A 346 -18.41 -1.95 32.62
N ASP A 347 -18.53 -2.85 33.57
CA ASP A 347 -19.67 -3.78 33.68
C ASP A 347 -19.83 -4.61 32.39
N LYS A 348 -21.03 -4.65 31.80
CA LYS A 348 -21.32 -5.30 30.49
C LYS A 348 -20.93 -4.44 29.27
N ASN A 349 -20.29 -3.30 29.49
CA ASN A 349 -20.03 -2.31 28.45
C ASN A 349 -18.55 -2.30 28.07
N ILE A 350 -18.23 -2.53 26.80
CA ILE A 350 -16.88 -2.37 26.24
C ILE A 350 -16.87 -1.06 25.45
N TYR A 351 -15.86 -0.22 25.66
CA TYR A 351 -15.67 1.06 24.99
C TYR A 351 -14.41 0.99 24.13
N ILE A 352 -14.51 1.32 22.85
CA ILE A 352 -13.40 1.36 21.89
C ILE A 352 -13.30 2.78 21.34
N PHE A 353 -12.23 3.49 21.71
CA PHE A 353 -12.11 4.93 21.46
C PHE A 353 -10.66 5.38 21.29
N GLY A 354 -10.49 6.59 20.75
CA GLY A 354 -9.23 7.33 20.78
C GLY A 354 -9.49 8.83 21.00
N SER A 355 -8.43 9.61 21.14
CA SER A 355 -8.50 11.08 21.11
C SER A 355 -8.92 11.61 19.72
N ARG A 356 -8.75 10.77 18.68
CA ARG A 356 -9.19 10.98 17.30
C ARG A 356 -9.99 9.77 16.80
N PRO A 357 -10.90 9.95 15.82
CA PRO A 357 -11.68 8.85 15.24
C PRO A 357 -10.87 7.64 14.72
N SER A 358 -9.70 7.87 14.10
CA SER A 358 -8.82 6.80 13.62
C SER A 358 -8.34 5.86 14.73
N GLY A 359 -8.26 6.34 15.98
CA GLY A 359 -7.98 5.49 17.13
C GLY A 359 -9.06 4.45 17.37
N ALA A 360 -10.35 4.79 17.22
CA ALA A 360 -11.43 3.81 17.37
C ALA A 360 -11.34 2.67 16.33
N LEU A 361 -10.94 3.00 15.09
CA LEU A 361 -10.69 2.04 14.01
C LEU A 361 -9.51 1.12 14.32
N PHE A 362 -8.36 1.67 14.69
CA PHE A 362 -7.18 0.87 15.02
C PHE A 362 -7.39 0.05 16.30
N GLY A 363 -8.17 0.57 17.26
CA GLY A 363 -8.60 -0.14 18.46
C GLY A 363 -9.53 -1.32 18.16
N ALA A 364 -10.47 -1.17 17.21
CA ALA A 364 -11.33 -2.27 16.77
C ALA A 364 -10.54 -3.44 16.17
N PHE A 365 -9.54 -3.15 15.32
CA PHE A 365 -8.65 -4.19 14.78
C PHE A 365 -7.85 -4.90 15.87
N ARG A 366 -7.27 -4.15 16.81
CA ARG A 366 -6.46 -4.74 17.91
C ARG A 366 -7.33 -5.47 18.96
N PHE A 367 -8.60 -5.10 19.09
CA PHE A 367 -9.60 -5.83 19.88
C PHE A 367 -9.95 -7.18 19.25
N LEU A 368 -10.10 -7.26 17.92
CA LEU A 368 -10.30 -8.51 17.20
C LEU A 368 -9.06 -9.43 17.29
N GLU A 369 -7.85 -8.91 17.07
CA GLU A 369 -6.59 -9.69 17.19
C GLU A 369 -6.33 -10.25 18.59
N LYS A 370 -6.84 -9.59 19.65
CA LYS A 370 -6.66 -10.03 21.05
C LYS A 370 -7.72 -11.03 21.53
N ASN A 371 -8.90 -11.04 20.93
CA ASN A 371 -9.99 -11.94 21.33
C ASN A 371 -10.18 -13.13 20.39
N THR A 372 -9.42 -13.21 19.30
CA THR A 372 -9.49 -14.26 18.28
C THR A 372 -8.11 -14.61 17.74
N ASP A 373 -8.01 -15.72 17.00
CA ASP A 373 -6.78 -16.11 16.30
C ASP A 373 -6.60 -15.39 14.95
N ILE A 374 -7.46 -14.42 14.61
CA ILE A 374 -7.43 -13.73 13.32
C ILE A 374 -6.05 -13.14 13.02
N ILE A 375 -5.65 -13.21 11.75
CA ILE A 375 -4.55 -12.44 11.19
C ILE A 375 -4.87 -11.99 9.76
N TRP A 376 -4.68 -10.71 9.50
CA TRP A 376 -4.57 -10.16 8.14
C TRP A 376 -3.11 -10.31 7.70
N ALA A 377 -2.76 -11.50 7.21
CA ALA A 377 -1.39 -11.88 6.87
C ALA A 377 -0.83 -11.10 5.67
N ARG A 378 -1.69 -10.81 4.67
CA ARG A 378 -1.37 -10.02 3.48
C ARG A 378 -2.65 -9.39 2.89
N PRO A 379 -2.55 -8.49 1.91
CA PRO A 379 -3.69 -7.82 1.25
C PRO A 379 -4.88 -8.72 0.88
N ARG A 380 -4.63 -9.83 0.17
CA ARG A 380 -5.67 -10.60 -0.54
C ARG A 380 -6.96 -10.85 0.21
N LYS A 381 -8.10 -10.43 -0.35
CA LYS A 381 -9.42 -10.76 0.23
C LYS A 381 -9.74 -12.26 0.19
N GLU A 382 -9.23 -13.00 -0.80
CA GLU A 382 -9.54 -14.43 -0.99
C GLU A 382 -8.82 -15.34 0.01
N PHE A 383 -7.53 -15.07 0.28
CA PHE A 383 -6.66 -15.95 1.07
C PHE A 383 -5.70 -15.23 2.05
N GLY A 384 -5.69 -13.90 2.04
CA GLY A 384 -4.76 -13.10 2.86
C GLY A 384 -5.20 -12.90 4.32
N THR A 385 -6.42 -13.31 4.67
CA THR A 385 -6.88 -13.37 6.07
C THR A 385 -7.06 -14.81 6.51
N VAL A 386 -6.60 -15.14 7.71
CA VAL A 386 -6.75 -16.46 8.35
C VAL A 386 -7.39 -16.29 9.73
N PHE A 387 -8.30 -17.21 10.09
CA PHE A 387 -8.97 -17.32 11.39
C PHE A 387 -9.55 -18.74 11.56
N THR A 388 -9.90 -19.12 12.79
CA THR A 388 -10.65 -20.34 13.11
C THR A 388 -12.09 -20.00 13.49
N PRO A 389 -13.11 -20.71 12.94
CA PRO A 389 -14.49 -20.51 13.36
C PRO A 389 -14.72 -20.83 14.86
N ASN A 390 -15.37 -19.92 15.58
CA ASN A 390 -15.71 -20.05 16.99
C ASN A 390 -17.16 -19.58 17.27
N PRO A 391 -18.16 -20.48 17.24
CA PRO A 391 -19.55 -20.16 17.55
C PRO A 391 -19.79 -19.67 18.99
N SER A 392 -18.81 -19.85 19.88
CA SER A 392 -18.81 -19.38 21.27
C SER A 392 -17.74 -18.28 21.46
N LEU A 393 -17.66 -17.35 20.50
CA LEU A 393 -16.82 -16.17 20.60
C LEU A 393 -17.19 -15.34 21.84
N GLU A 394 -16.19 -14.96 22.62
CA GLU A 394 -16.29 -14.17 23.85
C GLU A 394 -15.17 -13.12 23.87
N PHE A 395 -15.44 -11.95 24.47
CA PHE A 395 -14.47 -10.86 24.56
C PHE A 395 -13.91 -10.76 25.97
N LYS A 396 -12.69 -11.28 26.17
CA LYS A 396 -12.00 -11.39 27.47
C LYS A 396 -10.88 -10.36 27.60
N GLU A 397 -10.21 -10.05 26.50
CA GLU A 397 -9.25 -8.95 26.43
C GLU A 397 -9.99 -7.66 26.03
N ALA A 398 -10.55 -6.97 27.03
CA ALA A 398 -11.33 -5.73 26.87
C ALA A 398 -10.79 -4.55 27.71
N ASN A 399 -9.58 -4.66 28.25
CA ASN A 399 -8.92 -3.60 29.05
C ASN A 399 -7.44 -3.45 28.64
N PHE A 400 -7.16 -2.58 27.66
CA PHE A 400 -5.80 -2.25 27.21
C PHE A 400 -5.75 -0.87 26.53
N ILE A 401 -4.58 -0.28 26.39
CA ILE A 401 -4.38 1.04 25.76
C ILE A 401 -3.06 1.02 25.00
N LEU A 402 -3.02 1.67 23.84
CA LEU A 402 -1.84 1.72 22.99
C LEU A 402 -1.72 3.08 22.30
N ARG A 403 -0.60 3.76 22.57
CA ARG A 403 -0.17 4.97 21.86
C ARG A 403 0.99 4.59 20.94
N PRO A 404 0.95 4.91 19.63
CA PRO A 404 2.05 4.60 18.74
C PRO A 404 3.28 5.47 19.05
N ALA A 405 4.47 4.88 19.02
CA ALA A 405 5.73 5.59 19.19
C ALA A 405 6.01 6.56 18.03
N PHE A 406 5.65 6.17 16.79
CA PHE A 406 5.79 7.00 15.60
C PHE A 406 4.46 7.68 15.24
N VAL A 407 4.49 9.00 15.03
CA VAL A 407 3.33 9.79 14.59
C VAL A 407 3.05 9.56 13.11
N LYS A 408 4.08 9.60 12.27
CA LYS A 408 4.01 9.20 10.85
C LYS A 408 4.42 7.73 10.72
N ARG A 409 3.49 6.85 10.31
CA ARG A 409 3.69 5.40 10.10
C ARG A 409 3.35 5.06 8.66
N MET A 410 4.18 5.55 7.74
CA MET A 410 3.97 5.42 6.30
C MET A 410 4.61 4.16 5.74
N SER A 411 3.91 3.58 4.77
CA SER A 411 4.37 2.52 3.89
C SER A 411 4.43 3.04 2.44
N GLY A 412 5.29 2.44 1.62
CA GLY A 412 5.58 2.83 0.25
C GLY A 412 4.41 2.71 -0.72
N GLY A 413 4.54 3.41 -1.84
CA GLY A 413 3.43 3.64 -2.77
C GLY A 413 2.45 4.70 -2.25
N ASN A 414 1.79 5.40 -3.17
CA ASN A 414 0.69 6.28 -2.78
C ASN A 414 -0.49 5.40 -2.34
N TYR A 415 -1.04 5.64 -1.13
CA TYR A 415 -2.48 5.49 -0.95
C TYR A 415 -3.16 6.26 -2.09
N ALA A 416 -4.11 5.63 -2.78
CA ALA A 416 -4.85 6.16 -3.94
C ALA A 416 -5.85 5.13 -4.50
N LYS A 417 -5.63 3.85 -4.17
CA LYS A 417 -6.57 2.76 -4.40
C LYS A 417 -6.94 2.14 -3.06
N THR A 418 -8.24 2.03 -2.77
CA THR A 418 -8.75 1.15 -1.73
C THR A 418 -8.92 -0.25 -2.28
N ASP A 419 -7.81 -0.76 -2.81
CA ASP A 419 -7.63 -2.19 -3.01
C ASP A 419 -7.29 -2.87 -1.68
N ASP A 420 -7.21 -4.19 -1.74
CA ASP A 420 -6.72 -5.09 -0.71
C ASP A 420 -5.53 -4.53 0.10
N SER A 421 -4.59 -3.82 -0.53
CA SER A 421 -3.35 -3.30 0.07
C SER A 421 -3.59 -2.08 0.95
N GLY A 422 -4.54 -1.20 0.59
CA GLY A 422 -4.96 -0.08 1.43
C GLY A 422 -5.76 -0.55 2.65
N ILE A 423 -6.67 -1.51 2.43
CA ILE A 423 -7.46 -2.15 3.49
C ILE A 423 -6.55 -2.85 4.52
N TRP A 424 -5.55 -3.58 4.04
CA TRP A 424 -4.57 -4.27 4.90
C TRP A 424 -3.69 -3.31 5.70
N GLN A 425 -3.21 -2.21 5.09
CA GLN A 425 -2.42 -1.20 5.81
C GLN A 425 -3.24 -0.54 6.96
N GLY A 426 -4.51 -0.21 6.72
CA GLY A 426 -5.43 0.28 7.75
C GLY A 426 -5.66 -0.73 8.88
N ARG A 427 -5.85 -2.02 8.54
CA ARG A 427 -5.94 -3.15 9.50
C ARG A 427 -4.68 -3.34 10.34
N LEU A 428 -3.51 -2.96 9.81
CA LEU A 428 -2.26 -2.94 10.58
C LEU A 428 -2.00 -1.62 11.33
N GLY A 429 -2.93 -0.66 11.29
CA GLY A 429 -2.82 0.62 11.99
C GLY A 429 -1.75 1.55 11.41
N LEU A 430 -1.42 1.39 10.13
CA LEU A 430 -0.58 2.33 9.39
C LEU A 430 -1.45 3.51 8.96
N ASN A 431 -0.97 4.74 9.17
CA ASN A 431 -1.70 5.97 8.84
C ASN A 431 -1.21 6.59 7.53
N THR A 432 -0.70 5.74 6.62
CA THR A 432 -0.25 6.10 5.28
C THR A 432 -1.29 6.91 4.52
N SER A 433 -0.81 7.85 3.71
CA SER A 433 -1.63 8.86 3.06
C SER A 433 -0.87 9.45 1.88
N ALA A 434 -1.63 9.96 0.89
CA ALA A 434 -1.10 10.85 -0.12
C ALA A 434 -2.05 12.05 -0.26
N PHE A 435 -1.49 13.21 -0.62
CA PHE A 435 -2.26 14.47 -0.75
C PHE A 435 -3.32 14.42 -1.86
N TRP A 436 -3.22 13.45 -2.78
CA TRP A 436 -3.99 13.31 -4.02
C TRP A 436 -5.02 12.17 -3.98
N VAL A 437 -5.42 11.72 -2.78
CA VAL A 437 -6.53 10.77 -2.57
C VAL A 437 -7.77 11.56 -2.17
N ASN A 438 -8.95 11.09 -2.57
CA ASN A 438 -10.18 11.60 -1.98
C ASN A 438 -10.13 11.48 -0.45
N GLN A 439 -10.49 12.58 0.21
CA GLN A 439 -10.62 12.70 1.65
C GLN A 439 -11.44 11.57 2.28
N TYR A 440 -12.59 11.19 1.70
CA TYR A 440 -13.43 10.11 2.23
C TYR A 440 -12.67 8.77 2.25
N GLU A 441 -12.05 8.40 1.13
CA GLU A 441 -11.32 7.13 1.02
C GLU A 441 -10.15 7.03 2.00
N ARG A 442 -9.45 8.15 2.20
CA ARG A 442 -8.32 8.26 3.13
C ARG A 442 -8.79 8.17 4.59
N GLU A 443 -9.86 8.89 4.94
CA GLU A 443 -10.39 8.93 6.31
C GLU A 443 -10.98 7.58 6.73
N GLU A 444 -11.77 6.91 5.88
CA GLU A 444 -12.33 5.58 6.20
C GLU A 444 -11.25 4.55 6.58
N MET A 445 -10.05 4.65 6.00
CA MET A 445 -8.91 3.78 6.28
C MET A 445 -8.00 4.24 7.43
N GLY A 446 -8.31 5.38 8.07
CA GLY A 446 -7.50 5.97 9.15
C GLY A 446 -6.23 6.71 8.68
N GLY A 447 -6.11 7.06 7.41
CA GLY A 447 -4.94 7.75 6.85
C GLY A 447 -4.84 9.23 7.26
N ALA A 448 -3.67 9.66 7.72
CA ALA A 448 -3.44 11.02 8.22
C ALA A 448 -3.24 12.02 7.06
N PRO A 449 -4.00 13.13 6.94
CA PRO A 449 -3.83 14.09 5.84
C PRO A 449 -2.40 14.64 5.79
N SER A 450 -1.70 14.43 4.67
CA SER A 450 -0.25 14.69 4.56
C SER A 450 0.21 15.02 3.15
N PHE A 451 1.36 15.69 3.04
CA PHE A 451 1.98 16.10 1.78
C PHE A 451 3.50 15.83 1.78
N ASP A 452 3.99 15.06 0.81
CA ASP A 452 5.43 14.80 0.60
C ASP A 452 5.83 15.19 -0.84
N GLY A 453 6.51 16.33 -1.03
CA GLY A 453 6.87 16.87 -2.36
C GLY A 453 8.39 16.94 -2.62
N ASN A 454 8.79 17.10 -3.89
CA ASN A 454 10.15 17.54 -4.26
C ASN A 454 10.22 19.08 -4.37
N PHE A 455 11.39 19.70 -4.17
CA PHE A 455 11.57 21.16 -4.17
C PHE A 455 10.81 21.91 -5.28
N MET A 456 10.96 21.52 -6.56
CA MET A 456 10.30 22.19 -7.68
C MET A 456 8.79 21.96 -7.66
N SER A 457 8.33 20.74 -7.32
CA SER A 457 6.89 20.44 -7.16
C SER A 457 6.23 21.15 -5.97
N VAL A 458 7.00 21.61 -4.99
CA VAL A 458 6.51 22.45 -3.87
C VAL A 458 6.43 23.92 -4.30
N ILE A 459 7.51 24.46 -4.90
CA ILE A 459 7.52 25.81 -5.47
C ILE A 459 6.34 26.00 -6.43
N ALA A 460 6.08 25.02 -7.29
CA ALA A 460 5.01 25.03 -8.27
C ALA A 460 3.57 24.96 -7.69
N GLN A 461 3.39 24.81 -6.37
CA GLN A 461 2.06 24.87 -5.74
C GLN A 461 1.51 26.30 -5.64
N SER A 462 2.39 27.31 -5.65
CA SER A 462 2.02 28.72 -5.60
C SER A 462 1.75 29.28 -7.00
N ASP A 463 0.66 30.03 -7.18
CA ASP A 463 0.40 30.75 -8.44
C ASP A 463 1.40 31.89 -8.72
N LYS A 464 2.15 32.33 -7.71
CA LYS A 464 3.30 33.25 -7.87
C LYS A 464 4.47 32.55 -8.56
N TYR A 465 4.76 31.30 -8.17
CA TYR A 465 5.95 30.54 -8.59
C TYR A 465 5.64 29.26 -9.38
N LYS A 466 4.44 29.13 -9.98
CA LYS A 466 4.09 27.98 -10.82
C LYS A 466 5.11 27.78 -11.94
N PHE A 467 5.39 26.52 -12.27
CA PHE A 467 6.52 26.14 -13.14
C PHE A 467 6.64 26.99 -14.41
N GLU A 468 5.52 27.26 -15.10
CA GLU A 468 5.49 28.09 -16.31
C GLU A 468 6.05 29.50 -16.11
N LYS A 469 5.76 30.16 -14.97
CA LYS A 469 6.37 31.44 -14.61
C LYS A 469 7.83 31.29 -14.26
N CYS A 470 8.18 30.30 -13.42
CA CYS A 470 9.58 30.11 -13.01
C CYS A 470 10.52 29.93 -14.21
N LYS A 471 10.08 29.25 -15.29
CA LYS A 471 10.89 29.10 -16.52
C LYS A 471 11.34 30.43 -17.14
N THR A 472 10.53 31.49 -17.03
CA THR A 472 10.74 32.78 -17.71
C THR A 472 11.13 33.90 -16.75
N GLU A 473 10.54 33.94 -15.56
CA GLU A 473 10.71 34.98 -14.54
C GLU A 473 11.81 34.63 -13.53
N HIS A 474 12.04 33.33 -13.28
CA HIS A 474 13.02 32.83 -12.30
C HIS A 474 13.93 31.69 -12.84
N PRO A 475 14.58 31.84 -14.01
CA PRO A 475 15.49 30.82 -14.55
C PRO A 475 16.68 30.52 -13.61
N GLU A 476 16.97 31.40 -12.66
CA GLU A 476 17.98 31.23 -11.62
C GLU A 476 17.62 30.21 -10.53
N PHE A 477 16.34 29.83 -10.39
CA PHE A 477 15.89 28.80 -9.43
C PHE A 477 16.34 27.39 -9.84
N PHE A 478 16.50 27.14 -11.14
CA PHE A 478 16.85 25.82 -11.66
C PHE A 478 18.32 25.49 -11.43
N ILE A 479 18.65 24.20 -11.28
CA ILE A 479 20.02 23.73 -11.15
C ILE A 479 20.90 24.23 -12.30
N PHE A 480 22.10 24.74 -11.97
CA PHE A 480 23.15 25.05 -12.92
C PHE A 480 24.21 23.94 -12.88
N GLN A 481 24.50 23.34 -14.03
CA GLN A 481 25.57 22.36 -14.23
C GLN A 481 26.10 22.47 -15.67
N ASN A 482 27.38 22.12 -15.89
CA ASN A 482 28.00 22.07 -17.21
C ASN A 482 27.75 23.34 -18.07
N GLY A 483 27.84 24.51 -17.44
CA GLY A 483 27.67 25.82 -18.09
C GLY A 483 26.23 26.26 -18.34
N LYS A 484 25.20 25.47 -18.00
CA LYS A 484 23.78 25.77 -18.32
C LYS A 484 22.82 25.47 -17.18
N ARG A 485 21.59 25.98 -17.28
CA ARG A 485 20.46 25.61 -16.42
C ARG A 485 19.73 24.38 -16.98
N ASP A 486 19.33 23.42 -16.13
CA ASP A 486 18.37 22.37 -16.48
C ASP A 486 16.98 22.79 -16.01
N ILE A 487 16.18 23.29 -16.96
CA ILE A 487 14.85 23.83 -16.74
C ILE A 487 13.82 22.72 -16.98
N SER A 488 13.61 21.87 -15.98
CA SER A 488 12.67 20.75 -16.03
C SER A 488 11.64 20.76 -14.87
N PRO A 489 10.39 20.30 -15.08
CA PRO A 489 9.30 20.45 -14.10
C PRO A 489 9.48 19.61 -12.83
N ASN A 490 10.34 18.59 -12.89
CA ASN A 490 10.85 17.85 -11.73
C ASN A 490 12.39 17.92 -11.72
N GLY A 491 12.94 19.08 -12.03
CA GLY A 491 14.38 19.35 -12.01
C GLY A 491 14.93 19.49 -10.59
N TYR A 492 16.25 19.57 -10.48
CA TYR A 492 16.93 20.01 -9.27
C TYR A 492 16.97 21.54 -9.21
N ILE A 493 17.23 22.11 -8.04
CA ILE A 493 17.22 23.57 -7.83
C ILE A 493 18.59 24.15 -7.46
N CYS A 494 18.69 25.48 -7.53
CA CYS A 494 19.82 26.28 -7.10
C CYS A 494 19.63 26.74 -5.64
N TYR A 495 20.44 26.20 -4.73
CA TYR A 495 20.29 26.41 -3.28
C TYR A 495 20.61 27.83 -2.78
N THR A 496 21.16 28.68 -3.64
CA THR A 496 21.56 30.07 -3.32
C THR A 496 20.88 31.11 -4.20
N ALA A 497 19.88 30.73 -4.99
CA ALA A 497 19.19 31.70 -5.84
C ALA A 497 18.45 32.74 -4.96
N PRO A 498 18.46 34.05 -5.32
CA PRO A 498 17.61 35.04 -4.67
C PRO A 498 16.14 34.57 -4.69
N GLY A 499 15.39 34.77 -3.62
CA GLY A 499 13.98 34.36 -3.54
C GLY A 499 13.69 32.85 -3.42
N ILE A 500 14.65 31.93 -3.59
CA ILE A 500 14.34 30.48 -3.56
C ILE A 500 13.70 30.00 -2.25
N ALA A 501 14.11 30.59 -1.12
CA ALA A 501 13.56 30.26 0.19
C ALA A 501 12.11 30.75 0.38
N GLU A 502 11.81 31.94 -0.17
CA GLU A 502 10.46 32.50 -0.25
C GLU A 502 9.56 31.63 -1.13
N ALA A 503 10.06 31.20 -2.30
CA ALA A 503 9.30 30.38 -3.24
C ALA A 503 8.94 28.99 -2.69
N ILE A 504 9.86 28.34 -1.96
CA ILE A 504 9.56 27.08 -1.26
C ILE A 504 8.59 27.34 -0.09
N SER A 505 8.78 28.41 0.68
CA SER A 505 7.92 28.78 1.80
C SER A 505 6.48 29.05 1.35
N GLU A 506 6.28 29.88 0.33
CA GLU A 506 4.97 30.19 -0.23
C GLU A 506 4.31 28.93 -0.82
N GLY A 507 5.08 28.04 -1.45
CA GLY A 507 4.59 26.73 -1.89
C GLY A 507 4.08 25.84 -0.75
N LEU A 508 4.78 25.80 0.39
CA LEU A 508 4.34 25.07 1.60
C LEU A 508 3.13 25.75 2.26
N CYS A 509 3.11 27.08 2.36
CA CYS A 509 1.95 27.83 2.85
C CYS A 509 0.71 27.55 1.99
N GLU A 510 0.86 27.53 0.66
CA GLU A 510 -0.25 27.28 -0.25
C GLU A 510 -0.78 25.84 -0.17
N VAL A 511 0.08 24.85 0.09
CA VAL A 511 -0.34 23.47 0.41
C VAL A 511 -1.19 23.42 1.69
N ILE A 512 -0.82 24.17 2.73
CA ILE A 512 -1.60 24.22 3.97
C ILE A 512 -2.90 24.98 3.75
N LYS A 513 -2.90 26.16 3.11
CA LYS A 513 -4.14 26.90 2.76
C LYS A 513 -5.15 26.01 2.03
N LYS A 514 -4.68 25.20 1.06
CA LYS A 514 -5.52 24.24 0.32
C LYS A 514 -6.11 23.16 1.23
N ALA A 515 -5.33 22.62 2.17
CA ALA A 515 -5.85 21.66 3.15
C ALA A 515 -6.79 22.31 4.20
N GLU A 516 -6.49 23.50 4.69
CA GLU A 516 -7.34 24.27 5.60
C GLU A 516 -8.68 24.62 4.92
N ALA A 517 -8.68 24.91 3.61
CA ALA A 517 -9.89 25.04 2.80
C ALA A 517 -10.70 23.72 2.66
N ARG A 518 -10.05 22.55 2.70
CA ARG A 518 -10.73 21.24 2.85
C ARG A 518 -11.32 21.01 4.25
N GLY A 519 -11.06 21.90 5.20
CA GLY A 519 -11.29 21.67 6.63
C GLY A 519 -10.37 20.57 7.18
N GLU A 520 -9.23 20.32 6.54
CA GLU A 520 -8.19 19.41 7.02
C GLU A 520 -7.13 20.17 7.81
N LYS A 521 -6.64 19.56 8.87
CA LYS A 521 -5.38 19.95 9.49
C LYS A 521 -4.31 18.95 9.04
N LEU A 522 -3.36 19.38 8.20
CA LEU A 522 -2.27 18.51 7.78
C LEU A 522 -1.45 18.06 9.00
N GLU A 523 -1.15 16.77 9.05
CA GLU A 523 -0.39 16.16 10.14
C GLU A 523 1.11 16.17 9.83
N HIS A 524 1.44 16.02 8.54
CA HIS A 524 2.81 15.93 8.04
C HIS A 524 2.95 16.71 6.74
N ILE A 525 4.00 17.54 6.66
CA ILE A 525 4.52 18.07 5.39
C ILE A 525 6.00 17.68 5.26
N SER A 526 6.45 17.35 4.05
CA SER A 526 7.88 17.24 3.75
C SER A 526 8.24 17.81 2.38
N VAL A 527 9.46 18.32 2.29
CA VAL A 527 10.10 18.74 1.04
C VAL A 527 11.42 18.03 0.86
N ARG A 528 11.58 17.37 -0.28
CA ARG A 528 12.68 16.45 -0.58
C ARG A 528 13.46 16.89 -1.81
N THR A 529 14.67 16.35 -1.94
CA THR A 529 15.35 16.28 -3.25
C THR A 529 14.57 15.38 -4.22
N ARG A 530 14.84 15.51 -5.51
CA ARG A 530 14.65 14.41 -6.46
C ARG A 530 15.73 13.34 -6.23
N ASP A 531 15.41 12.08 -6.51
CA ASP A 531 16.34 10.95 -6.43
C ASP A 531 17.52 11.10 -7.40
N GLY A 532 18.72 11.23 -6.84
CA GLY A 532 19.98 11.26 -7.56
C GLY A 532 20.96 12.33 -7.06
N TRP A 533 22.22 12.21 -7.48
CA TRP A 533 23.37 12.92 -6.90
C TRP A 533 23.60 14.34 -7.44
N ALA A 534 22.67 14.90 -8.22
CA ALA A 534 22.85 16.21 -8.84
C ALA A 534 22.76 17.36 -7.81
N VAL A 535 23.62 18.36 -8.00
CA VAL A 535 23.77 19.54 -7.14
C VAL A 535 24.14 20.75 -8.00
N CYS A 536 23.67 21.94 -7.61
CA CYS A 536 23.95 23.17 -8.34
C CYS A 536 25.40 23.62 -8.14
N THR A 537 26.10 23.89 -9.25
CA THR A 537 27.52 24.33 -9.27
C THR A 537 27.67 25.76 -9.79
N CYS A 538 26.62 26.60 -9.70
CA CYS A 538 26.75 28.02 -10.01
C CYS A 538 27.75 28.71 -9.05
N PRO A 539 28.39 29.82 -9.45
CA PRO A 539 29.39 30.50 -8.61
C PRO A 539 28.92 30.80 -7.18
N GLU A 540 27.65 31.18 -6.99
CA GLU A 540 27.05 31.42 -5.67
C GLU A 540 26.91 30.15 -4.83
N CYS A 541 26.51 29.02 -5.43
CA CYS A 541 26.46 27.72 -4.74
C CYS A 541 27.84 27.19 -4.37
N MET A 542 28.90 27.65 -5.06
CA MET A 542 30.29 27.28 -4.82
C MET A 542 31.06 28.25 -3.92
N LYS A 543 30.45 29.33 -3.39
CA LYS A 543 31.12 30.20 -2.39
C LYS A 543 31.32 29.50 -1.05
N PRO A 544 32.36 29.83 -0.25
CA PRO A 544 32.55 29.24 1.08
C PRO A 544 31.34 29.44 2.00
N ILE A 545 31.06 28.47 2.87
CA ILE A 545 29.93 28.54 3.82
C ILE A 545 30.44 28.96 5.18
N LYS A 546 30.09 30.17 5.65
CA LYS A 546 30.41 30.61 7.01
C LYS A 546 29.66 29.76 8.05
N LEU A 547 30.39 29.24 9.03
CA LEU A 547 29.88 28.43 10.13
C LEU A 547 29.65 29.28 11.41
N ALA A 548 29.03 28.66 12.42
CA ALA A 548 28.58 29.34 13.64
C ALA A 548 29.75 29.81 14.55
N ASP A 549 30.90 29.15 14.47
CA ASP A 549 32.16 29.53 15.12
C ASP A 549 32.91 30.68 14.40
N GLY A 550 32.38 31.12 13.25
CA GLY A 550 33.00 32.14 12.40
C GLY A 550 33.95 31.60 11.34
N SER A 551 34.26 30.29 11.33
CA SER A 551 35.07 29.63 10.30
C SER A 551 34.32 29.51 8.97
N PHE A 552 35.01 29.00 7.94
CA PHE A 552 34.43 28.77 6.61
C PHE A 552 34.63 27.32 6.17
N LEU A 553 33.54 26.69 5.72
CA LEU A 553 33.57 25.43 5.00
C LEU A 553 33.77 25.71 3.51
N GLU A 554 35.01 25.52 3.06
CA GLU A 554 35.45 25.64 1.67
C GLU A 554 34.91 24.48 0.80
N PRO A 555 34.58 24.73 -0.49
CA PRO A 555 34.28 23.68 -1.46
C PRO A 555 35.54 22.90 -1.82
N LYS A 556 35.42 21.57 -1.94
CA LYS A 556 36.52 20.66 -2.33
C LYS A 556 36.28 19.98 -3.68
N ALA A 557 35.03 19.96 -4.15
CA ALA A 557 34.67 19.45 -5.47
C ALA A 557 33.36 20.06 -5.98
N ASP A 558 33.15 19.96 -7.29
CA ASP A 558 31.92 20.30 -8.02
C ASP A 558 30.82 19.22 -7.91
N THR A 559 31.08 18.12 -7.21
CA THR A 559 30.26 16.91 -7.22
C THR A 559 29.97 16.41 -5.80
N SER A 560 28.69 16.18 -5.52
CA SER A 560 28.19 15.76 -4.19
C SER A 560 28.73 14.43 -3.68
N GLN A 561 29.28 13.60 -4.56
CA GLN A 561 29.94 12.34 -4.23
C GLN A 561 31.37 12.55 -3.71
N LYS A 562 32.05 13.62 -4.15
CA LYS A 562 33.41 13.98 -3.73
C LYS A 562 33.43 14.96 -2.55
N ASP A 563 32.40 15.80 -2.43
CA ASP A 563 32.24 16.73 -1.29
C ASP A 563 30.81 16.71 -0.69
N PRO A 564 30.38 15.60 -0.10
CA PRO A 564 29.02 15.48 0.43
C PRO A 564 28.76 16.43 1.62
N LEU A 565 29.80 16.80 2.39
CA LEU A 565 29.65 17.69 3.55
C LEU A 565 29.34 19.13 3.13
N PHE A 566 30.03 19.67 2.12
CA PHE A 566 29.74 21.02 1.60
C PHE A 566 28.31 21.08 1.03
N PHE A 567 27.94 20.12 0.18
CA PHE A 567 26.60 20.13 -0.43
C PHE A 567 25.46 19.81 0.56
N SER A 568 25.67 18.94 1.55
CA SER A 568 24.71 18.75 2.65
C SER A 568 24.52 20.05 3.44
N THR A 569 25.63 20.68 3.84
CA THR A 569 25.62 21.95 4.58
C THR A 569 24.97 23.08 3.76
N ARG A 570 25.19 23.11 2.44
CA ARG A 570 24.54 24.07 1.52
C ARG A 570 23.01 23.92 1.52
N VAL A 571 22.50 22.70 1.43
CA VAL A 571 21.05 22.44 1.49
C VAL A 571 20.49 22.78 2.87
N ALA A 572 21.20 22.46 3.95
CA ALA A 572 20.81 22.84 5.31
C ALA A 572 20.73 24.36 5.51
N VAL A 573 21.67 25.14 4.96
CA VAL A 573 21.63 26.61 4.96
C VAL A 573 20.42 27.14 4.18
N MET A 574 20.06 26.53 3.04
CA MET A 574 18.84 26.89 2.30
C MET A 574 17.58 26.57 3.12
N MET A 575 17.49 25.36 3.68
CA MET A 575 16.31 24.94 4.44
C MET A 575 16.13 25.70 5.75
N ASN A 576 17.21 26.16 6.40
CA ASN A 576 17.11 27.07 7.54
C ASN A 576 16.47 28.42 7.15
N LYS A 577 16.72 28.93 5.94
CA LYS A 577 16.04 30.13 5.42
C LYS A 577 14.57 29.84 5.12
N VAL A 578 14.25 28.70 4.50
CA VAL A 578 12.85 28.26 4.28
C VAL A 578 12.10 28.17 5.61
N ALA A 579 12.69 27.55 6.63
CA ALA A 579 12.09 27.41 7.95
C ALA A 579 11.84 28.76 8.63
N ALA A 580 12.77 29.70 8.53
CA ALA A 580 12.63 31.06 9.09
C ALA A 580 11.58 31.90 8.35
N GLU A 581 11.43 31.71 7.03
CA GLU A 581 10.41 32.38 6.22
C GLU A 581 9.02 31.81 6.52
N PHE A 582 8.89 30.48 6.49
CA PHE A 582 7.65 29.74 6.73
C PHE A 582 7.12 29.91 8.16
N ALA A 583 8.01 30.02 9.15
CA ALA A 583 7.64 30.28 10.54
C ALA A 583 6.96 31.64 10.78
N LYS A 584 7.01 32.58 9.82
CA LYS A 584 6.23 33.83 9.88
C LYS A 584 4.72 33.58 9.77
N THR A 585 4.32 32.50 9.11
CA THR A 585 2.92 32.11 8.88
C THR A 585 2.53 30.91 9.76
N TYR A 586 3.38 29.88 9.81
CA TYR A 586 3.09 28.61 10.50
C TYR A 586 4.22 28.23 11.49
N PRO A 587 4.42 28.99 12.58
CA PRO A 587 5.57 28.84 13.49
C PRO A 587 5.70 27.47 14.17
N ASN A 588 4.58 26.75 14.33
CA ASN A 588 4.52 25.47 15.04
C ASN A 588 4.48 24.24 14.10
N MET A 589 4.51 24.43 12.78
CA MET A 589 4.35 23.33 11.82
C MET A 589 5.72 22.75 11.41
N PRO A 590 6.00 21.46 11.65
CA PRO A 590 7.28 20.86 11.29
C PRO A 590 7.35 20.54 9.79
N ILE A 591 8.55 20.65 9.21
CA ILE A 591 8.87 20.30 7.82
C ILE A 591 9.83 19.11 7.81
N GLY A 592 9.42 17.99 7.23
CA GLY A 592 10.32 16.88 6.91
C GLY A 592 11.31 17.27 5.80
N VAL A 593 12.60 17.00 5.98
CA VAL A 593 13.66 17.32 5.00
C VAL A 593 14.58 16.13 4.73
N SER A 594 15.00 15.94 3.48
CA SER A 594 15.87 14.82 3.08
C SER A 594 17.21 14.79 3.83
N ALA A 595 17.45 13.74 4.61
CA ALA A 595 18.79 13.33 5.06
C ALA A 595 19.18 12.03 4.32
N TYR A 596 19.30 12.16 3.00
CA TYR A 596 19.42 11.11 2.00
C TYR A 596 20.64 11.36 1.09
N ILE A 597 21.22 10.31 0.51
CA ILE A 597 22.41 10.37 -0.37
C ILE A 597 23.54 11.23 0.23
N TYR A 598 23.91 12.36 -0.38
CA TYR A 598 24.92 13.28 0.15
C TYR A 598 24.43 14.05 1.39
N MET A 599 23.14 14.41 1.47
CA MET A 599 22.52 15.08 2.62
C MET A 599 22.37 14.17 3.85
N ALA A 600 22.64 12.87 3.70
CA ALA A 600 22.72 11.94 4.81
C ALA A 600 24.04 12.07 5.60
N VAL A 601 25.00 12.88 5.12
CA VAL A 601 26.07 13.42 5.97
C VAL A 601 25.46 14.53 6.84
N PRO A 602 25.52 14.43 8.18
CA PRO A 602 25.07 15.50 9.08
C PRO A 602 25.72 16.84 8.70
N PRO A 603 24.93 17.91 8.46
CA PRO A 603 25.47 19.19 8.00
C PRO A 603 26.31 19.86 9.10
N ALA A 604 27.28 20.69 8.68
CA ALA A 604 28.12 21.49 9.58
C ALA A 604 27.38 22.70 10.20
N VAL A 605 26.12 22.94 9.81
CA VAL A 605 25.23 23.91 10.45
C VAL A 605 24.10 23.19 11.19
N LYS A 606 23.66 23.75 12.32
CA LYS A 606 22.47 23.29 13.04
C LYS A 606 21.23 23.55 12.18
N HIS A 607 20.33 22.57 12.07
CA HIS A 607 19.01 22.80 11.47
C HIS A 607 18.13 23.69 12.38
N ALA A 608 17.16 24.41 11.81
CA ALA A 608 16.09 25.04 12.59
C ALA A 608 15.23 23.98 13.33
N PRO A 609 14.65 24.26 14.52
CA PRO A 609 13.90 23.26 15.29
C PRO A 609 12.68 22.66 14.59
N SER A 610 12.07 23.39 13.65
CA SER A 610 10.94 22.92 12.84
C SER A 610 11.36 21.96 11.72
N LEU A 611 12.64 21.83 11.39
CA LEU A 611 13.12 20.89 10.37
C LEU A 611 13.37 19.50 10.98
N ILE A 612 12.68 18.50 10.45
CA ILE A 612 12.79 17.10 10.87
C ILE A 612 13.58 16.32 9.80
N PRO A 613 14.82 15.87 10.09
CA PRO A 613 15.57 15.06 9.15
C PRO A 613 14.87 13.72 8.87
N LEU A 614 14.67 13.42 7.59
CA LEU A 614 14.26 12.13 7.05
C LEU A 614 15.54 11.33 6.75
N PHE A 615 16.14 10.73 7.78
CA PHE A 615 17.38 9.97 7.65
C PHE A 615 17.18 8.74 6.77
N CYS A 616 18.13 8.45 5.88
CA CYS A 616 17.98 7.40 4.88
C CYS A 616 19.32 6.71 4.59
N ALA A 617 19.53 5.54 5.18
CA ALA A 617 20.72 4.71 5.03
C ALA A 617 20.73 3.97 3.67
N TYR A 618 21.02 4.70 2.60
CA TYR A 618 20.82 4.26 1.22
C TYR A 618 22.12 3.94 0.46
N GLY A 619 22.05 3.00 -0.48
CA GLY A 619 23.09 2.67 -1.45
C GLY A 619 24.28 1.88 -0.89
N VAL A 620 24.86 2.33 0.24
CA VAL A 620 26.05 1.71 0.85
C VAL A 620 25.84 1.19 2.28
N CYS A 621 24.60 1.13 2.75
CA CYS A 621 24.25 0.36 3.94
C CYS A 621 23.65 -0.97 3.51
N SER A 622 24.11 -2.08 4.09
CA SER A 622 23.33 -3.32 4.04
C SER A 622 22.15 -3.23 5.01
N ILE A 623 21.07 -3.95 4.70
CA ILE A 623 19.89 -4.11 5.55
C ILE A 623 19.90 -5.41 6.37
N ARG A 624 21.01 -6.17 6.32
CA ARG A 624 21.19 -7.41 7.09
C ARG A 624 21.45 -7.18 8.58
N PHE A 625 22.13 -6.08 8.92
CA PHE A 625 22.53 -5.75 10.28
C PHE A 625 22.05 -4.33 10.64
N PRO A 626 21.74 -4.06 11.92
CA PRO A 626 21.42 -2.71 12.40
C PRO A 626 22.52 -1.69 12.04
N ILE A 627 22.12 -0.46 11.74
CA ILE A 627 23.04 0.60 11.31
C ILE A 627 24.08 0.91 12.40
N LEU A 628 23.70 0.82 13.68
CA LEU A 628 24.61 1.05 14.81
C LEU A 628 25.62 -0.07 15.10
N GLU A 629 25.58 -1.20 14.38
CA GLU A 629 26.59 -2.26 14.54
C GLU A 629 27.84 -2.05 13.68
N GLY A 630 27.82 -1.14 12.69
CA GLY A 630 28.97 -0.87 11.82
C GLY A 630 29.38 -2.03 10.88
N LYS A 631 28.78 -3.23 10.99
CA LYS A 631 29.10 -4.45 10.22
C LYS A 631 28.64 -4.44 8.75
N ASN A 632 27.99 -3.37 8.30
CA ASN A 632 27.33 -3.25 6.99
C ASN A 632 28.30 -3.07 5.78
N ASN A 633 29.46 -3.74 5.83
CA ASN A 633 30.67 -3.50 5.03
C ASN A 633 30.80 -4.29 3.73
N HIS A 634 29.73 -4.87 3.19
CA HIS A 634 29.82 -5.73 1.99
C HIS A 634 28.82 -5.30 0.91
N CYS A 635 28.65 -3.98 0.77
CA CYS A 635 27.63 -3.36 -0.08
C CYS A 635 28.07 -3.23 -1.55
N ILE A 636 27.13 -2.86 -2.43
CA ILE A 636 27.31 -2.73 -3.89
C ILE A 636 28.42 -1.74 -4.30
N TYR A 637 28.85 -0.84 -3.40
CA TYR A 637 29.89 0.16 -3.65
C TYR A 637 31.08 0.11 -2.66
N GLY A 638 31.30 -1.02 -1.98
CA GLY A 638 32.56 -1.32 -1.26
C GLY A 638 32.54 -1.20 0.27
N ASP A 639 33.72 -1.38 0.85
CA ASP A 639 33.85 -1.97 2.19
C ASP A 639 33.75 -0.99 3.36
N SER A 640 33.84 0.31 3.09
CA SER A 640 33.77 1.37 4.11
C SER A 640 32.34 1.77 4.50
N GLY A 641 31.32 1.16 3.90
CA GLY A 641 29.92 1.58 4.04
C GLY A 641 29.38 1.56 5.47
N GLY A 642 29.71 0.55 6.28
CA GLY A 642 29.15 0.35 7.62
C GLY A 642 29.55 1.43 8.63
N PRO A 643 30.85 1.62 8.97
CA PRO A 643 31.29 2.67 9.89
C PRO A 643 30.85 4.07 9.46
N VAL A 644 30.76 4.33 8.15
CA VAL A 644 30.26 5.60 7.62
C VAL A 644 28.79 5.80 7.96
N TRP A 645 27.94 4.79 7.79
CA TRP A 645 26.52 4.87 8.16
C TRP A 645 26.29 4.86 9.67
N GLU A 646 27.04 4.04 10.41
CA GLU A 646 27.04 4.00 11.87
C GLU A 646 27.36 5.39 12.45
N THR A 647 28.45 6.02 12.00
CA THR A 647 28.86 7.37 12.44
C THR A 647 27.78 8.40 12.13
N ARG A 648 27.21 8.39 10.92
CA ARG A 648 26.13 9.32 10.53
C ARG A 648 24.89 9.15 11.40
N PHE A 649 24.45 7.91 11.61
CA PHE A 649 23.25 7.63 12.40
C PHE A 649 23.45 7.95 13.87
N ARG A 650 24.60 7.56 14.45
CA ARG A 650 25.01 7.91 15.81
C ARG A 650 25.02 9.43 16.02
N GLU A 651 25.51 10.20 15.05
CA GLU A 651 25.46 11.67 15.10
C GLU A 651 24.03 12.23 15.01
N TYR A 652 23.15 11.68 14.18
CA TYR A 652 21.72 12.08 14.19
C TYR A 652 21.02 11.74 15.51
N LEU A 653 21.32 10.60 16.14
CA LEU A 653 20.80 10.22 17.46
C LEU A 653 21.37 11.09 18.59
N ASN A 654 22.65 11.47 18.50
CA ASN A 654 23.29 12.41 19.43
C ASN A 654 22.64 13.80 19.35
N ARG A 655 22.43 14.33 18.13
CA ARG A 655 21.73 15.63 17.94
C ARG A 655 20.28 15.57 18.39
N ASN A 656 19.60 14.44 18.16
CA ASN A 656 18.25 14.21 18.66
C ASN A 656 18.17 14.39 20.19
N ALA A 657 19.02 13.65 20.93
CA ALA A 657 19.01 13.66 22.39
C ALA A 657 19.57 14.96 23.02
N SER A 658 20.60 15.57 22.43
CA SER A 658 21.32 16.73 23.01
C SER A 658 20.77 18.10 22.56
N GLU A 659 19.99 18.16 21.49
CA GLU A 659 19.43 19.42 20.97
C GLU A 659 17.89 19.49 21.05
N ASP A 660 17.25 18.49 21.65
CA ASP A 660 15.79 18.23 21.67
C ASP A 660 15.16 18.24 20.27
N ARG A 661 15.62 17.32 19.40
CA ARG A 661 15.29 17.33 17.96
C ARG A 661 14.61 16.08 17.46
N LYS A 662 13.42 16.29 16.89
CA LYS A 662 12.65 15.26 16.20
C LYS A 662 13.40 14.70 15.00
N LEU A 663 13.55 13.37 14.99
CA LEU A 663 14.12 12.59 13.89
C LEU A 663 13.03 11.75 13.22
N SER A 664 13.18 11.52 11.92
CA SER A 664 12.40 10.54 11.15
C SER A 664 13.34 9.68 10.29
N MET A 665 12.85 8.53 9.84
CA MET A 665 13.59 7.67 8.91
C MET A 665 12.78 7.39 7.64
N PHE A 666 13.43 7.55 6.49
CA PHE A 666 12.99 7.01 5.21
C PHE A 666 13.70 5.66 5.05
N ALA A 667 12.99 4.57 5.34
CA ALA A 667 13.53 3.24 5.53
C ALA A 667 13.44 2.38 4.26
N TYR A 668 14.50 1.60 4.01
CA TYR A 668 14.63 0.68 2.88
C TYR A 668 14.74 -0.80 3.33
N TYR A 669 14.11 -1.17 4.45
CA TYR A 669 14.11 -2.53 5.02
C TYR A 669 13.23 -3.50 4.22
N TYR A 670 13.63 -3.78 2.99
CA TYR A 670 13.04 -4.82 2.14
C TYR A 670 14.07 -5.32 1.13
N CYS A 671 13.90 -6.55 0.64
CA CYS A 671 14.62 -7.05 -0.52
C CYS A 671 13.75 -8.03 -1.31
N ASN A 672 14.15 -8.37 -2.53
CA ASN A 672 13.49 -9.42 -3.31
C ASN A 672 14.01 -10.79 -2.86
N GLY A 673 13.50 -11.35 -1.76
CA GLY A 673 13.81 -12.71 -1.33
C GLY A 673 13.49 -12.98 0.14
N PHE A 674 13.64 -14.25 0.53
CA PHE A 674 13.55 -14.67 1.93
C PHE A 674 14.60 -13.96 2.77
N SER A 675 14.16 -13.33 3.88
CA SER A 675 14.98 -12.45 4.70
C SER A 675 14.35 -12.26 6.09
N THR A 676 15.12 -11.74 7.05
CA THR A 676 14.59 -11.24 8.33
C THR A 676 14.96 -9.78 8.55
N VAL A 677 14.57 -8.91 7.60
CA VAL A 677 14.84 -7.46 7.61
C VAL A 677 14.22 -6.72 8.81
N ALA A 678 13.17 -7.26 9.42
CA ALA A 678 12.53 -6.64 10.58
C ALA A 678 13.42 -6.69 11.84
N ASP A 679 14.40 -7.60 11.92
CA ASP A 679 15.35 -7.65 13.02
C ASP A 679 16.27 -6.40 13.03
N SER A 680 16.75 -5.96 11.86
CA SER A 680 17.48 -4.69 11.71
C SER A 680 16.59 -3.49 12.01
N ALA A 681 15.37 -3.48 11.45
CA ALA A 681 14.41 -2.40 11.64
C ALA A 681 14.04 -2.19 13.12
N ALA A 682 13.80 -3.27 13.87
CA ALA A 682 13.51 -3.21 15.30
C ALA A 682 14.63 -2.53 16.09
N ALA A 683 15.88 -2.92 15.84
CA ALA A 683 17.05 -2.36 16.53
C ALA A 683 17.23 -0.86 16.25
N ASP A 684 17.19 -0.45 14.97
CA ASP A 684 17.41 0.94 14.58
C ASP A 684 16.22 1.85 14.98
N TRP A 685 14.98 1.36 14.92
CA TRP A 685 13.81 2.11 15.42
C TRP A 685 13.78 2.18 16.94
N SER A 686 14.20 1.13 17.65
CA SER A 686 14.46 1.17 19.10
C SER A 686 15.51 2.23 19.45
N ALA A 687 16.57 2.37 18.66
CA ALA A 687 17.59 3.39 18.87
C ALA A 687 17.03 4.81 18.69
N MET A 688 16.20 5.04 17.67
CA MET A 688 15.51 6.33 17.45
C MET A 688 14.57 6.71 18.60
N VAL A 689 13.79 5.77 19.15
CA VAL A 689 12.93 6.04 20.31
C VAL A 689 13.78 6.36 21.54
N LYS A 690 14.87 5.61 21.77
CA LYS A 690 15.77 5.82 22.91
C LYS A 690 16.54 7.16 22.86
N SER A 691 16.64 7.82 21.71
CA SER A 691 17.19 9.20 21.63
C SER A 691 16.19 10.31 22.00
N GLY A 692 14.92 9.98 22.30
CA GLY A 692 13.94 10.90 22.90
C GLY A 692 13.00 11.59 21.92
N GLY A 693 13.52 12.30 20.92
CA GLY A 693 12.75 13.06 19.94
C GLY A 693 12.43 12.26 18.67
N VAL A 694 11.33 11.51 18.65
CA VAL A 694 10.93 10.74 17.45
C VAL A 694 9.67 11.32 16.79
N TYR A 695 9.58 11.26 15.45
CA TYR A 695 8.40 11.74 14.70
C TYR A 695 7.81 10.69 13.75
N GLY A 696 8.62 9.94 13.00
CA GLY A 696 8.04 8.93 12.12
C GLY A 696 9.00 8.05 11.31
N VAL A 697 8.38 7.07 10.65
CA VAL A 697 8.98 6.23 9.63
C VAL A 697 8.14 6.33 8.35
N HIS A 698 8.82 6.44 7.21
CA HIS A 698 8.29 6.11 5.90
C HIS A 698 9.08 4.90 5.39
N MET A 699 8.45 3.74 5.24
CA MET A 699 9.11 2.52 4.77
C MET A 699 8.74 2.27 3.31
N ASP A 700 9.70 2.48 2.40
CA ASP A 700 9.48 2.41 0.95
C ASP A 700 9.33 0.95 0.46
N GLY A 701 8.92 0.75 -0.79
CA GLY A 701 8.94 -0.57 -1.45
C GLY A 701 7.80 -1.53 -1.10
N PHE A 702 6.83 -1.11 -0.28
CA PHE A 702 5.50 -1.72 -0.23
C PHE A 702 4.83 -1.57 -1.61
N SER A 703 4.80 -2.65 -2.38
CA SER A 703 4.12 -2.71 -3.68
C SER A 703 2.69 -3.21 -3.49
N ALA A 704 1.72 -2.61 -4.17
CA ALA A 704 0.37 -3.17 -4.30
C ALA A 704 0.43 -4.64 -4.75
N GLU A 705 -0.46 -5.50 -4.23
CA GLU A 705 -0.38 -6.93 -4.51
C GLU A 705 -0.85 -7.28 -5.94
N SER A 706 -0.07 -8.09 -6.67
CA SER A 706 -0.46 -8.62 -7.98
C SER A 706 -1.66 -9.55 -7.88
N GLU A 707 -2.67 -9.36 -8.72
CA GLU A 707 -3.84 -10.26 -8.83
C GLU A 707 -3.47 -11.58 -9.54
N GLN A 708 -2.33 -11.61 -10.24
CA GLN A 708 -1.90 -12.74 -11.05
C GLN A 708 -0.57 -13.31 -10.55
N GLY A 709 -0.51 -14.65 -10.48
CA GLY A 709 0.73 -15.40 -10.22
C GLY A 709 1.37 -15.14 -8.86
N LEU A 710 2.70 -15.27 -8.81
CA LEU A 710 3.54 -14.92 -7.66
C LEU A 710 3.85 -13.43 -7.61
N SER A 711 4.17 -12.91 -6.43
CA SER A 711 4.64 -11.53 -6.22
C SER A 711 5.60 -11.43 -5.03
N VAL A 712 6.16 -10.24 -4.78
CA VAL A 712 7.09 -10.03 -3.65
C VAL A 712 6.45 -10.34 -2.28
N TRP A 713 5.13 -10.30 -2.17
CA TRP A 713 4.41 -10.65 -0.94
C TRP A 713 4.63 -12.10 -0.50
N ASP A 714 4.94 -13.03 -1.42
CA ASP A 714 5.10 -14.46 -1.11
C ASP A 714 6.34 -14.80 -0.26
N TYR A 715 7.25 -13.83 -0.10
CA TYR A 715 8.39 -13.89 0.83
C TYR A 715 8.56 -12.63 1.71
N ARG A 716 7.80 -11.53 1.49
CA ARG A 716 7.87 -10.30 2.32
C ARG A 716 6.75 -10.15 3.35
N ALA A 717 5.58 -10.77 3.16
CA ALA A 717 4.36 -10.47 3.94
C ALA A 717 4.58 -10.51 5.47
N ILE A 718 5.32 -11.51 5.95
CA ILE A 718 5.64 -11.69 7.37
C ILE A 718 6.47 -10.53 7.95
N GLU A 719 7.59 -10.18 7.31
CA GLU A 719 8.46 -9.08 7.76
C GLU A 719 7.74 -7.72 7.67
N TRP A 720 6.86 -7.56 6.69
CA TRP A 720 6.01 -6.40 6.51
C TRP A 720 4.94 -6.27 7.59
N TRP A 721 4.31 -7.37 8.01
CA TRP A 721 3.41 -7.40 9.17
C TRP A 721 4.15 -7.09 10.48
N ILE A 722 5.31 -7.71 10.70
CA ILE A 722 6.17 -7.47 11.88
C ILE A 722 6.56 -5.99 11.95
N MET A 723 7.05 -5.40 10.85
CA MET A 723 7.41 -3.98 10.81
C MET A 723 6.23 -3.06 11.07
N ALA A 724 5.02 -3.37 10.60
CA ALA A 724 3.85 -2.56 10.93
C ALA A 724 3.53 -2.58 12.44
N ARG A 725 3.83 -3.68 13.16
CA ARG A 725 3.71 -3.74 14.63
C ARG A 725 4.86 -3.02 15.34
N LEU A 726 6.09 -3.12 14.83
CA LEU A 726 7.23 -2.34 15.30
C LEU A 726 7.04 -0.82 15.07
N MET A 727 6.26 -0.38 14.07
CA MET A 727 5.91 1.03 13.90
C MET A 727 4.97 1.57 14.99
N TRP A 728 4.26 0.70 15.72
CA TRP A 728 3.54 1.10 16.93
C TRP A 728 4.44 1.04 18.16
N GLU A 729 5.23 -0.02 18.30
CA GLU A 729 6.07 -0.25 19.49
C GLU A 729 7.44 -0.85 19.08
N PRO A 730 8.46 0.00 18.82
CA PRO A 730 9.78 -0.43 18.31
C PRO A 730 10.61 -1.32 19.25
N THR A 731 10.18 -1.45 20.50
CA THR A 731 10.79 -2.27 21.54
C THR A 731 10.28 -3.70 21.58
N LEU A 732 9.30 -4.05 20.74
CA LEU A 732 8.83 -5.43 20.59
C LEU A 732 9.91 -6.33 19.98
N ASP A 733 9.89 -7.60 20.39
CA ASP A 733 10.79 -8.62 19.89
C ASP A 733 10.33 -9.11 18.49
N PRO A 734 11.11 -8.87 17.42
CA PRO A 734 10.71 -9.23 16.06
C PRO A 734 10.59 -10.74 15.87
N GLN A 735 11.32 -11.55 16.66
CA GLN A 735 11.21 -13.01 16.61
C GLN A 735 9.88 -13.47 17.23
N LYS A 736 9.43 -12.89 18.34
CA LYS A 736 8.13 -13.22 18.93
C LYS A 736 6.95 -12.77 18.05
N LEU A 737 7.11 -11.64 17.35
CA LEU A 737 6.13 -11.21 16.34
C LEU A 737 6.10 -12.17 15.13
N ARG A 738 7.27 -12.70 14.71
CA ARG A 738 7.38 -13.75 13.69
C ARG A 738 6.71 -15.05 14.12
N GLU A 739 6.86 -15.43 15.39
CA GLU A 739 6.21 -16.59 16.00
C GLU A 739 4.68 -16.46 16.07
N ASP A 740 4.14 -15.31 16.50
CA ASP A 740 2.69 -15.07 16.50
C ASP A 740 2.11 -15.04 15.08
N TYR A 741 2.78 -14.37 14.13
CA TYR A 741 2.40 -14.41 12.71
C TYR A 741 2.35 -15.86 12.20
N ILE A 742 3.40 -16.65 12.42
CA ILE A 742 3.48 -18.01 11.89
C ILE A 742 2.41 -18.92 12.50
N LYS A 743 2.18 -18.80 13.82
CA LYS A 743 1.13 -19.52 14.53
C LYS A 743 -0.26 -19.22 13.96
N ARG A 744 -0.61 -17.94 13.77
CA ARG A 744 -1.92 -17.52 13.25
C ARG A 744 -2.08 -17.82 11.76
N ALA A 745 -1.07 -17.57 10.93
CA ALA A 745 -1.15 -17.69 9.48
C ALA A 745 -1.10 -19.14 8.97
N TYR A 746 -0.40 -20.04 9.67
CA TYR A 746 -0.16 -21.42 9.20
C TYR A 746 -0.74 -22.52 10.11
N GLY A 747 -1.16 -22.21 11.34
CA GLY A 747 -1.88 -23.12 12.23
C GLY A 747 -1.11 -24.42 12.51
N ARG A 748 -1.63 -25.56 12.02
CA ARG A 748 -0.99 -26.88 12.24
C ARG A 748 0.36 -27.06 11.53
N ALA A 749 0.67 -26.23 10.52
CA ALA A 749 1.98 -26.20 9.85
C ALA A 749 2.94 -25.14 10.44
N ALA A 750 2.57 -24.51 11.56
CA ALA A 750 3.42 -23.54 12.24
C ALA A 750 4.79 -24.11 12.68
N PRO A 751 4.94 -25.37 13.17
CA PRO A 751 6.25 -25.91 13.55
C PRO A 751 7.26 -25.95 12.39
N GLU A 752 6.80 -26.37 11.21
CA GLU A 752 7.61 -26.42 9.99
C GLU A 752 7.97 -25.01 9.51
N MET A 753 6.98 -24.12 9.44
CA MET A 753 7.22 -22.73 9.04
C MET A 753 8.13 -21.99 10.04
N LEU A 754 8.10 -22.33 11.34
CA LEU A 754 9.04 -21.84 12.33
C LEU A 754 10.47 -22.33 12.04
N GLU A 755 10.68 -23.61 11.74
CA GLU A 755 12.02 -24.11 11.40
C GLU A 755 12.55 -23.44 10.11
N PHE A 756 11.70 -23.32 9.08
CA PHE A 756 12.02 -22.63 7.83
C PHE A 756 12.52 -21.19 8.07
N TYR A 757 11.73 -20.38 8.80
CA TYR A 757 12.11 -19.00 9.09
C TYR A 757 13.26 -18.87 10.09
N ASN A 758 13.44 -19.82 11.02
CA ASN A 758 14.60 -19.83 11.94
C ASN A 758 15.92 -20.12 11.21
N ILE A 759 15.91 -21.00 10.20
CA ILE A 759 17.06 -21.23 9.33
C ILE A 759 17.37 -19.98 8.50
N ILE A 760 16.35 -19.37 7.88
CA ILE A 760 16.50 -18.09 7.15
C ILE A 760 17.08 -17.00 8.06
N ARG A 761 16.56 -16.86 9.28
CA ARG A 761 17.06 -15.89 10.27
C ARG A 761 18.53 -16.12 10.61
N LYS A 762 18.94 -17.38 10.80
CA LYS A 762 20.33 -17.74 11.09
C LYS A 762 21.26 -17.29 9.97
N VAL A 763 20.99 -17.66 8.71
CA VAL A 763 21.85 -17.27 7.57
C VAL A 763 21.76 -15.78 7.26
N TRP A 764 20.59 -15.14 7.49
CA TRP A 764 20.43 -13.71 7.30
C TRP A 764 21.29 -12.90 8.28
N GLY A 765 21.30 -13.28 9.56
CA GLY A 765 22.09 -12.63 10.61
C GLY A 765 23.55 -13.08 10.74
N ASP A 766 24.05 -13.97 9.86
CA ASP A 766 25.40 -14.52 9.94
C ASP A 766 26.48 -13.51 9.44
N PRO A 767 27.39 -13.02 10.29
CA PRO A 767 28.41 -12.05 9.91
C PRO A 767 29.57 -12.66 9.08
N ASP A 768 29.68 -13.99 9.01
CA ASP A 768 30.72 -14.68 8.25
C ASP A 768 30.34 -14.94 6.80
N ILE A 769 29.05 -14.93 6.48
CA ILE A 769 28.58 -14.81 5.10
C ILE A 769 28.84 -13.38 4.59
N LYS A 770 29.90 -13.21 3.79
CA LYS A 770 30.37 -11.91 3.27
C LYS A 770 29.50 -11.40 2.10
N PHE A 771 28.28 -10.97 2.42
CA PHE A 771 27.28 -10.48 1.48
C PHE A 771 26.45 -9.32 2.05
N GLY A 772 26.37 -8.19 1.36
CA GLY A 772 25.50 -7.07 1.73
C GLY A 772 24.21 -7.03 0.93
N ALA A 773 23.11 -7.49 1.52
CA ALA A 773 21.77 -7.30 0.95
C ALA A 773 21.34 -5.82 1.04
N THR A 774 20.60 -5.35 0.04
CA THR A 774 19.99 -4.01 -0.05
C THR A 774 18.62 -4.11 -0.72
N CYS A 775 17.87 -3.01 -0.74
CA CYS A 775 16.62 -2.88 -1.53
C CYS A 775 16.77 -3.14 -3.03
N HIS A 776 18.00 -3.09 -3.57
CA HIS A 776 18.32 -3.33 -4.98
C HIS A 776 18.97 -4.69 -5.25
N SER A 777 19.24 -5.49 -4.20
CA SER A 777 19.83 -6.83 -4.35
C SER A 777 18.86 -7.79 -5.04
N SER A 778 19.38 -8.60 -5.96
CA SER A 778 18.53 -9.47 -6.79
C SER A 778 18.13 -10.75 -6.06
N SER A 779 16.98 -11.33 -6.43
CA SER A 779 16.46 -12.52 -5.74
C SER A 779 17.26 -13.78 -5.99
N ALA A 780 17.84 -13.92 -7.19
CA ALA A 780 18.80 -14.96 -7.51
C ALA A 780 20.05 -14.87 -6.61
N GLU A 781 20.62 -13.67 -6.47
CA GLU A 781 21.83 -13.39 -5.67
C GLU A 781 21.61 -13.62 -4.17
N ILE A 782 20.46 -13.20 -3.62
CA ILE A 782 20.07 -13.45 -2.23
C ILE A 782 19.85 -14.96 -1.99
N PHE A 783 19.08 -15.63 -2.85
CA PHE A 783 18.78 -17.05 -2.69
C PHE A 783 20.03 -17.93 -2.86
N GLU A 784 20.84 -17.71 -3.91
CA GLU A 784 22.09 -18.45 -4.09
C GLU A 784 23.02 -18.28 -2.90
N THR A 785 23.19 -17.04 -2.41
CA THR A 785 24.20 -16.74 -1.39
C THR A 785 23.77 -17.15 0.02
N LEU A 786 22.50 -16.94 0.40
CA LEU A 786 22.04 -17.22 1.76
C LEU A 786 21.44 -18.63 1.93
N ILE A 787 20.84 -19.21 0.89
CA ILE A 787 20.17 -20.52 0.98
C ILE A 787 21.02 -21.64 0.38
N VAL A 788 21.71 -21.42 -0.75
CA VAL A 788 22.38 -22.53 -1.45
C VAL A 788 23.85 -22.67 -1.09
N LYS A 789 24.63 -21.58 -1.14
CA LYS A 789 26.05 -21.58 -0.72
C LYS A 789 26.23 -21.94 0.77
N THR A 790 25.15 -21.95 1.55
CA THR A 790 25.10 -22.37 2.96
C THR A 790 24.61 -23.82 3.15
N GLY A 791 24.30 -24.55 2.07
CA GLY A 791 23.85 -25.95 2.12
C GLY A 791 22.39 -26.16 2.56
N ASN A 792 21.56 -25.12 2.59
CA ASN A 792 20.20 -25.19 3.16
C ASN A 792 19.08 -25.43 2.13
N GLU A 793 19.37 -25.46 0.82
CA GLU A 793 18.35 -25.51 -0.25
C GLU A 793 17.40 -26.70 -0.13
N GLU A 794 17.94 -27.93 -0.08
CA GLU A 794 17.13 -29.15 0.04
C GLU A 794 16.34 -29.20 1.35
N LYS A 795 16.98 -28.84 2.48
CA LYS A 795 16.34 -28.86 3.80
C LYS A 795 15.19 -27.86 3.89
N LEU A 796 15.38 -26.63 3.42
CA LEU A 796 14.32 -25.62 3.41
C LEU A 796 13.16 -26.04 2.51
N ARG A 797 13.45 -26.68 1.37
CA ARG A 797 12.42 -27.23 0.49
C ARG A 797 11.63 -28.37 1.13
N SER A 798 12.29 -29.31 1.81
CA SER A 798 11.60 -30.45 2.45
C SER A 798 10.70 -30.00 3.61
N ILE A 799 11.14 -29.00 4.38
CA ILE A 799 10.30 -28.36 5.42
C ILE A 799 9.02 -27.76 4.82
N LEU A 800 9.10 -27.04 3.70
CA LEU A 800 7.92 -26.47 3.03
C LEU A 800 6.97 -27.56 2.47
N VAL A 801 7.51 -28.68 1.99
CA VAL A 801 6.71 -29.85 1.56
C VAL A 801 6.00 -30.52 2.74
N GLU A 802 6.64 -30.63 3.91
CA GLU A 802 5.97 -31.11 5.13
C GLU A 802 4.92 -30.13 5.67
N ALA A 803 5.16 -28.81 5.55
CA ALA A 803 4.16 -27.79 5.87
C ALA A 803 2.91 -27.94 4.98
N GLU A 804 3.05 -28.22 3.68
CA GLU A 804 1.93 -28.41 2.76
C GLU A 804 1.09 -29.66 3.11
N LYS A 805 1.73 -30.72 3.64
CA LYS A 805 1.04 -31.93 4.11
C LYS A 805 0.25 -31.71 5.41
N LYS A 806 0.69 -30.78 6.27
CA LYS A 806 0.15 -30.57 7.63
C LYS A 806 -0.86 -29.42 7.73
N VAL A 807 -0.89 -28.51 6.77
CA VAL A 807 -1.79 -27.36 6.77
C VAL A 807 -3.25 -27.75 6.46
N VAL A 808 -4.19 -27.24 7.26
CA VAL A 808 -5.63 -27.62 7.21
C VAL A 808 -6.54 -26.47 6.80
N ASN A 809 -6.28 -25.23 7.24
CA ASN A 809 -7.09 -24.08 6.86
C ASN A 809 -6.85 -23.78 5.35
N PRO A 810 -7.90 -23.58 4.53
CA PRO A 810 -7.76 -23.35 3.08
C PRO A 810 -6.88 -22.15 2.73
N ASN A 811 -6.99 -21.06 3.48
CA ASN A 811 -6.25 -19.82 3.23
C ASN A 811 -4.77 -20.01 3.62
N SER A 812 -4.52 -20.63 4.78
CA SER A 812 -3.18 -21.08 5.16
C SER A 812 -2.55 -22.01 4.13
N LYS A 813 -3.32 -22.91 3.52
CA LYS A 813 -2.81 -23.82 2.48
C LYS A 813 -2.33 -23.05 1.25
N ILE A 814 -3.10 -22.07 0.79
CA ILE A 814 -2.68 -21.19 -0.32
C ILE A 814 -1.41 -20.42 0.07
N LEU A 815 -1.28 -19.94 1.31
CA LEU A 815 -0.06 -19.28 1.77
C LEU A 815 1.17 -20.21 1.72
N VAL A 816 1.08 -21.45 2.24
CA VAL A 816 2.19 -22.42 2.17
C VAL A 816 2.54 -22.78 0.73
N GLN A 817 1.53 -23.11 -0.10
CA GLN A 817 1.72 -23.49 -1.50
C GLN A 817 2.38 -22.37 -2.32
N ARG A 818 2.02 -21.11 -2.07
CA ARG A 818 2.66 -19.96 -2.71
C ARG A 818 4.09 -19.73 -2.23
N THR A 819 4.39 -19.94 -0.94
CA THR A 819 5.77 -19.89 -0.41
C THR A 819 6.64 -20.99 -1.02
N LEU A 820 6.15 -22.24 -1.13
CA LEU A 820 6.84 -23.34 -1.81
C LEU A 820 7.04 -23.06 -3.31
N THR A 821 6.01 -22.58 -4.01
CA THR A 821 6.11 -22.22 -5.44
C THR A 821 7.09 -21.06 -5.66
N ALA A 822 7.17 -20.09 -4.74
CA ALA A 822 8.16 -19.03 -4.79
C ALA A 822 9.58 -19.55 -4.53
N PHE A 823 9.77 -20.49 -3.59
CA PHE A 823 11.05 -21.14 -3.34
C PHE A 823 11.55 -21.90 -4.58
N ASP A 824 10.71 -22.75 -5.16
CA ASP A 824 11.03 -23.52 -6.37
C ASP A 824 11.26 -22.61 -7.59
N SER A 825 10.50 -21.51 -7.71
CA SER A 825 10.71 -20.50 -8.75
C SER A 825 12.06 -19.80 -8.60
N LEU A 826 12.49 -19.48 -7.37
CA LEU A 826 13.80 -18.89 -7.11
C LEU A 826 14.92 -19.88 -7.41
N SER A 827 14.83 -21.13 -6.95
CA SER A 827 15.78 -22.21 -7.30
C SER A 827 15.94 -22.34 -8.83
N LYS A 828 14.82 -22.46 -9.56
CA LYS A 828 14.81 -22.55 -11.03
C LYS A 828 15.35 -21.29 -11.72
N SER A 829 15.19 -20.10 -11.13
CA SER A 829 15.69 -18.83 -11.69
C SER A 829 17.22 -18.74 -11.75
N LEU A 830 17.94 -19.61 -11.04
CA LEU A 830 19.40 -19.65 -11.03
C LEU A 830 19.99 -20.28 -12.31
N ASN A 831 19.14 -20.87 -13.16
CA ASN A 831 19.51 -21.40 -14.48
C ASN A 831 20.74 -22.35 -14.45
N ARG A 832 20.85 -23.16 -13.40
CA ARG A 832 21.93 -24.14 -13.19
C ARG A 832 21.78 -25.32 -14.14
N LEU A 833 22.77 -25.53 -14.98
CA LEU A 833 22.86 -26.63 -15.94
C LEU A 833 24.16 -27.39 -15.67
N ALA A 834 24.08 -28.52 -14.96
CA ALA A 834 25.23 -29.42 -14.84
C ALA A 834 25.59 -29.94 -16.23
N ILE A 835 26.83 -29.73 -16.68
CA ILE A 835 27.28 -30.18 -18.00
C ILE A 835 27.60 -31.69 -17.92
N PRO A 836 26.94 -32.55 -18.73
CA PRO A 836 27.24 -33.98 -18.74
C PRO A 836 28.69 -34.25 -19.13
N TYR A 837 29.35 -35.09 -18.33
CA TYR A 837 30.63 -35.67 -18.66
C TYR A 837 30.43 -36.83 -19.63
N VAL A 838 31.11 -36.79 -20.78
CA VAL A 838 31.05 -37.82 -21.83
C VAL A 838 32.48 -38.00 -22.34
N GLN A 839 33.20 -39.02 -21.86
CA GLN A 839 34.65 -39.15 -22.09
C GLN A 839 34.99 -39.30 -23.59
N GLU A 840 34.11 -39.97 -24.34
CA GLU A 840 34.23 -40.25 -25.77
C GLU A 840 34.06 -38.99 -26.65
N SER A 841 33.48 -37.92 -26.10
CA SER A 841 33.33 -36.63 -26.80
C SER A 841 34.64 -36.11 -27.39
N THR A 842 35.77 -36.41 -26.75
CA THR A 842 37.13 -36.11 -27.22
C THR A 842 37.35 -36.48 -28.69
N ALA A 843 36.82 -37.62 -29.12
CA ALA A 843 37.04 -38.23 -30.43
C ALA A 843 35.98 -37.86 -31.48
N GLU A 844 34.70 -37.74 -31.09
CA GLU A 844 33.57 -37.61 -32.03
C GLU A 844 32.85 -36.24 -32.04
N TRP A 845 33.31 -35.25 -31.27
CA TRP A 845 32.65 -33.92 -31.21
C TRP A 845 32.42 -33.22 -32.56
N ASN A 846 33.22 -33.51 -33.59
CA ASN A 846 33.08 -32.97 -34.94
C ASN A 846 32.14 -33.78 -35.85
N ILE A 847 31.59 -34.90 -35.36
CA ILE A 847 30.60 -35.73 -36.04
C ILE A 847 29.20 -35.25 -35.63
N ALA A 848 28.63 -34.35 -36.42
CA ALA A 848 27.34 -33.68 -36.16
C ALA A 848 26.14 -34.61 -35.87
N ASN A 849 26.21 -35.87 -36.29
CA ASN A 849 25.15 -36.88 -36.11
C ASN A 849 25.62 -38.05 -35.22
N SER A 850 26.70 -37.88 -34.44
CA SER A 850 27.17 -38.89 -33.49
C SER A 850 26.14 -39.15 -32.39
N THR A 851 26.07 -40.41 -31.97
CA THR A 851 25.21 -40.88 -30.87
C THR A 851 25.59 -40.28 -29.52
N PHE A 852 26.83 -39.81 -29.33
CA PHE A 852 27.25 -39.15 -28.08
C PHE A 852 26.49 -37.84 -27.81
N TRP A 853 26.02 -37.14 -28.85
CA TRP A 853 25.12 -35.98 -28.71
C TRP A 853 23.71 -36.34 -28.21
N MET A 854 23.40 -37.62 -27.96
CA MET A 854 22.22 -38.03 -27.18
C MET A 854 22.43 -37.88 -25.67
N GLN A 855 23.66 -37.95 -25.18
CA GLN A 855 24.02 -37.79 -23.76
C GLN A 855 24.20 -36.31 -23.35
N ALA A 856 24.47 -35.43 -24.32
CA ALA A 856 24.63 -34.00 -24.12
C ALA A 856 23.34 -33.31 -23.63
N PHE A 857 23.49 -32.28 -22.78
CA PHE A 857 22.37 -31.48 -22.27
C PHE A 857 21.80 -30.58 -23.38
N LYS A 858 20.47 -30.55 -23.54
CA LYS A 858 19.81 -29.92 -24.70
C LYS A 858 19.04 -28.66 -24.34
N LEU A 859 19.17 -27.66 -25.22
CA LEU A 859 18.56 -26.34 -25.18
C LEU A 859 17.92 -26.06 -26.55
N GLY A 860 16.87 -25.25 -26.58
CA GLY A 860 16.11 -24.91 -27.79
C GLY A 860 15.16 -23.75 -27.54
N GLU A 861 14.09 -23.64 -28.32
CA GLU A 861 13.06 -22.58 -28.19
C GLU A 861 13.65 -21.16 -28.22
N PHE A 862 14.52 -20.88 -29.20
CA PHE A 862 15.12 -19.55 -29.36
C PHE A 862 14.03 -18.50 -29.60
N LYS A 863 14.20 -17.33 -28.97
CA LYS A 863 13.28 -16.20 -29.02
C LYS A 863 13.91 -15.04 -29.76
N LYS A 864 13.11 -14.30 -30.51
CA LYS A 864 13.52 -13.06 -31.15
C LYS A 864 13.94 -12.04 -30.09
N VAL A 865 15.07 -11.39 -30.29
CA VAL A 865 15.56 -10.35 -29.37
C VAL A 865 14.62 -9.15 -29.39
N SER A 866 14.12 -8.77 -28.21
CA SER A 866 13.23 -7.63 -28.05
C SER A 866 13.95 -6.29 -28.27
N THR A 867 13.32 -5.41 -29.05
CA THR A 867 13.76 -4.02 -29.27
C THR A 867 13.06 -3.08 -28.29
N TRP A 868 13.47 -1.81 -28.26
CA TRP A 868 12.80 -0.77 -27.45
C TRP A 868 11.33 -0.50 -27.85
N SER A 869 10.87 -1.03 -28.98
CA SER A 869 9.50 -0.92 -29.47
C SER A 869 8.66 -2.21 -29.37
N ASP A 870 9.27 -3.38 -29.13
CA ASP A 870 8.53 -4.63 -28.89
C ASP A 870 9.20 -5.52 -27.84
N PHE A 871 8.57 -5.62 -26.66
CA PHE A 871 9.01 -6.38 -25.50
C PHE A 871 8.44 -7.82 -25.42
N LYS A 872 7.77 -8.33 -26.47
CA LYS A 872 7.03 -9.61 -26.40
C LYS A 872 7.89 -10.88 -26.36
N GLN A 873 9.19 -10.81 -26.66
CA GLN A 873 10.10 -11.97 -26.73
C GLN A 873 9.50 -13.19 -27.48
N ALA A 874 8.88 -12.94 -28.63
CA ALA A 874 8.21 -13.97 -29.41
C ALA A 874 9.18 -15.09 -29.86
N PRO A 875 8.71 -16.31 -30.12
CA PRO A 875 9.52 -17.36 -30.74
C PRO A 875 10.21 -16.85 -32.01
N ALA A 876 11.49 -17.20 -32.18
CA ALA A 876 12.25 -16.84 -33.37
C ALA A 876 11.68 -17.54 -34.62
N LYS A 877 11.71 -16.84 -35.76
CA LYS A 877 11.31 -17.36 -37.06
C LYS A 877 12.20 -18.54 -37.49
N HIS A 878 13.49 -18.46 -37.16
CA HIS A 878 14.49 -19.47 -37.48
C HIS A 878 14.98 -20.14 -36.19
N GLN A 879 14.46 -21.34 -35.91
CA GLN A 879 14.73 -22.05 -34.65
C GLN A 879 16.14 -22.65 -34.60
N THR A 880 16.66 -22.77 -33.38
CA THR A 880 18.02 -23.25 -33.12
C THR A 880 18.03 -24.16 -31.90
N ASN A 881 18.59 -25.36 -32.05
CA ASN A 881 18.85 -26.27 -30.94
C ASN A 881 20.32 -26.16 -30.55
N VAL A 882 20.64 -26.27 -29.25
CA VAL A 882 22.02 -26.31 -28.75
C VAL A 882 22.17 -27.50 -27.82
N SER A 883 23.16 -28.36 -28.08
CA SER A 883 23.56 -29.45 -27.19
C SER A 883 24.92 -29.15 -26.55
N VAL A 884 25.09 -29.43 -25.25
CA VAL A 884 26.29 -29.11 -24.47
C VAL A 884 26.78 -30.33 -23.68
N MET A 885 28.06 -30.67 -23.78
CA MET A 885 28.72 -31.72 -22.99
C MET A 885 30.19 -31.37 -22.72
N ARG A 886 30.89 -32.15 -21.89
CA ARG A 886 32.32 -31.95 -21.58
C ARG A 886 33.11 -33.25 -21.52
N ASP A 887 34.42 -33.15 -21.66
CA ASP A 887 35.38 -34.09 -21.07
C ASP A 887 36.10 -33.42 -19.87
N GLU A 888 37.30 -33.86 -19.49
CA GLU A 888 38.11 -33.27 -18.41
C GLU A 888 38.80 -31.94 -18.81
N THR A 889 39.02 -31.74 -20.10
CA THR A 889 39.85 -30.65 -20.67
C THR A 889 39.04 -29.68 -21.52
N TYR A 890 37.93 -30.12 -22.13
CA TYR A 890 37.18 -29.38 -23.14
C TYR A 890 35.68 -29.31 -22.86
N LEU A 891 35.09 -28.18 -23.27
CA LEU A 891 33.67 -28.00 -23.45
C LEU A 891 33.29 -28.17 -24.92
N TYR A 892 32.15 -28.82 -25.15
CA TYR A 892 31.61 -29.11 -26.46
C TYR A 892 30.23 -28.50 -26.62
N PHE A 893 30.06 -27.72 -27.69
CA PHE A 893 28.78 -27.10 -28.05
C PHE A 893 28.42 -27.49 -29.48
N HIS A 894 27.21 -27.99 -29.69
CA HIS A 894 26.65 -28.33 -31.00
C HIS A 894 25.41 -27.48 -31.22
N PHE A 895 25.47 -26.59 -32.21
CA PHE A 895 24.37 -25.72 -32.59
C PHE A 895 23.76 -26.23 -33.90
N GLN A 896 22.51 -26.68 -33.86
CA GLN A 896 21.73 -27.03 -35.05
C GLN A 896 20.86 -25.84 -35.45
N ALA A 897 21.25 -25.16 -36.53
CA ALA A 897 20.56 -24.01 -37.09
C ALA A 897 19.58 -24.46 -38.19
N LEU A 898 18.28 -24.46 -37.87
CA LEU A 898 17.19 -24.85 -38.77
C LEU A 898 16.79 -23.70 -39.71
N ASP A 899 16.36 -24.00 -40.93
CA ASP A 899 15.91 -23.01 -41.93
C ASP A 899 16.95 -21.89 -42.15
N ALA A 900 18.20 -22.27 -42.43
CA ALA A 900 19.34 -21.36 -42.47
C ALA A 900 19.53 -20.65 -43.82
N GLY A 901 19.82 -19.35 -43.78
CA GLY A 901 20.25 -18.57 -44.92
C GLY A 901 21.71 -18.83 -45.32
N LYS A 902 22.24 -18.01 -46.24
CA LYS A 902 23.63 -18.08 -46.71
C LYS A 902 24.62 -17.37 -45.78
N ASN A 903 24.15 -16.32 -45.10
CA ASN A 903 24.96 -15.46 -44.23
C ASN A 903 24.70 -15.73 -42.73
N ASP A 904 24.06 -16.86 -42.41
CA ASP A 904 23.72 -17.23 -41.04
C ASP A 904 24.97 -17.50 -40.19
N ARG A 905 24.92 -17.06 -38.92
CA ARG A 905 25.96 -17.27 -37.92
C ARG A 905 25.36 -17.68 -36.58
N VAL A 906 25.99 -18.62 -35.88
CA VAL A 906 25.70 -18.92 -34.47
C VAL A 906 26.81 -18.38 -33.57
N GLU A 907 26.43 -17.90 -32.40
CA GLU A 907 27.30 -17.14 -31.50
C GLU A 907 27.15 -17.64 -30.06
N LEU A 908 28.29 -17.82 -29.42
CA LEU A 908 28.45 -18.32 -28.05
C LEU A 908 29.27 -17.29 -27.27
N VAL A 909 28.79 -16.91 -26.09
CA VAL A 909 29.53 -16.03 -25.19
C VAL A 909 29.66 -16.67 -23.82
N LEU A 910 30.88 -16.73 -23.30
CA LEU A 910 31.27 -17.38 -22.04
C LEU A 910 31.94 -16.37 -21.09
N THR A 911 31.71 -16.50 -19.79
CA THR A 911 32.47 -15.77 -18.75
C THR A 911 32.43 -16.52 -17.41
N ALA A 912 33.49 -16.43 -16.60
CA ALA A 912 33.58 -17.12 -15.31
C ALA A 912 32.64 -16.53 -14.24
N GLU A 913 32.55 -15.20 -14.16
CA GLU A 913 31.74 -14.51 -13.15
C GLU A 913 31.36 -13.07 -13.54
N ARG A 914 30.62 -12.37 -12.65
CA ARG A 914 30.15 -11.00 -12.88
C ARG A 914 31.32 -10.01 -12.87
N ARG A 915 31.64 -9.44 -14.03
CA ARG A 915 32.80 -8.56 -14.34
C ARG A 915 34.11 -9.29 -14.66
N ALA A 916 34.14 -10.63 -14.67
CA ALA A 916 35.24 -11.35 -15.32
C ALA A 916 35.25 -11.04 -16.83
N PRO A 917 36.37 -11.31 -17.52
CA PRO A 917 36.42 -11.14 -18.97
C PRO A 917 35.42 -12.01 -19.72
N ILE A 918 34.98 -11.48 -20.85
CA ILE A 918 33.94 -12.05 -21.70
C ILE A 918 34.59 -12.63 -22.94
N TYR A 919 34.34 -13.92 -23.19
CA TYR A 919 34.89 -14.68 -24.31
C TYR A 919 33.79 -14.94 -25.33
N PHE A 920 33.93 -14.36 -26.53
CA PHE A 920 32.99 -14.54 -27.63
C PHE A 920 33.58 -15.50 -28.65
N PHE A 921 32.77 -16.45 -29.13
CA PHE A 921 33.09 -17.40 -30.20
C PHE A 921 31.91 -17.47 -31.17
N ALA A 922 32.16 -17.52 -32.47
CA ALA A 922 31.10 -17.70 -33.47
C ALA A 922 31.58 -18.46 -34.71
N LEU A 923 30.63 -19.15 -35.35
CA LEU A 923 30.80 -19.88 -36.61
C LEU A 923 29.68 -19.46 -37.57
N ASP A 924 30.04 -19.02 -38.77
CA ASP A 924 29.07 -18.87 -39.86
C ASP A 924 28.93 -20.16 -40.69
N ARG A 925 27.86 -20.26 -41.49
CA ARG A 925 27.51 -21.45 -42.28
C ARG A 925 28.65 -21.96 -43.20
N ASN A 926 29.65 -21.13 -43.50
CA ASN A 926 30.80 -21.49 -44.35
C ASN A 926 32.00 -22.01 -43.53
N GLY A 927 31.84 -22.24 -42.22
CA GLY A 927 32.92 -22.69 -41.32
C GLY A 927 33.86 -21.58 -40.87
N LYS A 928 33.61 -20.32 -41.24
CA LYS A 928 34.48 -19.21 -40.86
C LYS A 928 34.29 -18.86 -39.38
N ARG A 929 35.42 -18.88 -38.67
CA ARG A 929 35.56 -18.57 -37.24
C ARG A 929 35.59 -17.06 -36.99
N TYR A 930 35.06 -16.66 -35.83
CA TYR A 930 35.22 -15.33 -35.26
C TYR A 930 35.37 -15.48 -33.73
N ASP A 931 36.35 -14.83 -33.12
CA ASP A 931 36.47 -14.74 -31.67
C ASP A 931 36.91 -13.35 -31.19
N MET A 932 36.54 -13.01 -29.95
CA MET A 932 36.82 -11.71 -29.31
C MET A 932 36.93 -11.91 -27.79
N LYS A 933 37.85 -11.17 -27.14
CA LYS A 933 37.88 -11.04 -25.66
C LYS A 933 37.43 -9.63 -25.28
N ASN A 934 36.43 -9.51 -24.42
CA ASN A 934 35.76 -8.25 -24.05
C ASN A 934 35.20 -7.44 -25.25
N TYR A 935 34.75 -8.13 -26.31
CA TYR A 935 34.35 -7.54 -27.60
C TYR A 935 35.45 -6.75 -28.32
N LEU A 936 36.72 -6.99 -27.95
CA LEU A 936 37.90 -6.53 -28.69
C LEU A 936 38.47 -7.70 -29.52
N PRO A 937 39.14 -7.43 -30.66
CA PRO A 937 39.79 -8.46 -31.46
C PRO A 937 40.71 -9.34 -30.63
N TRP A 938 40.58 -10.65 -30.84
CA TRP A 938 41.36 -11.70 -30.20
C TRP A 938 41.56 -12.80 -31.25
N ASP A 939 42.61 -13.60 -31.08
CA ASP A 939 42.93 -14.73 -31.95
C ASP A 939 43.31 -15.89 -31.03
N CYS A 940 42.41 -16.87 -30.93
CA CYS A 940 42.51 -18.00 -30.03
C CYS A 940 42.67 -19.30 -30.84
N PRO A 941 43.91 -19.68 -31.23
CA PRO A 941 44.15 -20.90 -31.99
C PRO A 941 43.76 -22.19 -31.25
N GLU A 942 43.61 -22.14 -29.92
CA GLU A 942 43.35 -23.30 -29.07
C GLU A 942 41.90 -23.83 -29.16
N TRP A 943 40.91 -22.99 -29.48
CA TRP A 943 39.56 -23.47 -29.78
C TRP A 943 39.45 -23.99 -31.22
N LYS A 944 38.57 -24.98 -31.42
CA LYS A 944 38.28 -25.54 -32.74
C LYS A 944 36.80 -25.42 -33.06
N GLY A 945 36.51 -25.16 -34.33
CA GLY A 945 35.16 -24.98 -34.85
C GLY A 945 35.00 -25.73 -36.16
N GLU A 946 33.93 -26.50 -36.28
CA GLU A 946 33.64 -27.37 -37.43
C GLU A 946 32.18 -27.16 -37.87
N VAL A 947 31.91 -27.20 -39.17
CA VAL A 947 30.56 -26.97 -39.71
C VAL A 947 30.16 -28.05 -40.72
N LYS A 948 29.07 -28.76 -40.42
CA LYS A 948 28.41 -29.65 -41.37
C LYS A 948 27.20 -28.94 -41.97
N ASN A 949 27.23 -28.75 -43.29
CA ASN A 949 26.09 -28.24 -44.03
C ASN A 949 25.08 -29.35 -44.34
N GLU A 950 23.82 -28.99 -44.27
CA GLU A 950 22.67 -29.76 -44.74
C GLU A 950 21.91 -28.90 -45.76
N LYS A 951 20.83 -29.43 -46.36
CA LYS A 951 20.10 -28.77 -47.46
C LYS A 951 19.61 -27.37 -47.06
N ASP A 952 18.73 -27.32 -46.07
CA ASP A 952 18.09 -26.09 -45.58
C ASP A 952 18.54 -25.72 -44.15
N SER A 953 19.56 -26.41 -43.62
CA SER A 953 20.09 -26.27 -42.26
C SER A 953 21.63 -26.32 -42.23
N TYR A 954 22.24 -26.01 -41.09
CA TYR A 954 23.62 -26.42 -40.79
C TYR A 954 23.81 -26.74 -39.31
N THR A 955 24.80 -27.59 -39.02
CA THR A 955 25.27 -27.84 -37.67
C THR A 955 26.67 -27.24 -37.49
N ALA A 956 26.85 -26.42 -36.47
CA ALA A 956 28.13 -25.87 -36.07
C ALA A 956 28.57 -26.45 -34.72
N MET A 957 29.79 -26.98 -34.66
CA MET A 957 30.35 -27.67 -33.51
C MET A 957 31.57 -26.90 -33.01
N PHE A 958 31.64 -26.66 -31.70
CA PHE A 958 32.72 -25.97 -31.02
C PHE A 958 33.39 -26.91 -30.02
N LYS A 959 34.72 -26.93 -30.01
CA LYS A 959 35.57 -27.55 -28.97
C LYS A 959 36.41 -26.45 -28.33
N ILE A 960 36.11 -26.11 -27.08
CA ILE A 960 36.72 -25.00 -26.34
C ILE A 960 37.48 -25.58 -25.14
N PRO A 961 38.81 -25.48 -25.05
CA PRO A 961 39.56 -25.91 -23.88
C PRO A 961 39.19 -25.07 -22.65
N LEU A 962 39.00 -25.72 -21.50
CA LEU A 962 38.71 -25.04 -20.22
C LEU A 962 39.80 -24.02 -19.84
N SER A 963 41.06 -24.34 -20.13
CA SER A 963 42.24 -23.49 -19.88
C SER A 963 42.25 -22.16 -20.65
N VAL A 964 41.41 -21.99 -21.67
CA VAL A 964 41.22 -20.71 -22.37
C VAL A 964 40.53 -19.67 -21.47
N ILE A 965 39.64 -20.14 -20.59
CA ILE A 965 38.88 -19.32 -19.64
C ILE A 965 39.67 -19.29 -18.33
N ARG A 966 40.71 -18.45 -18.31
CA ARG A 966 41.76 -18.42 -17.27
C ARG A 966 41.25 -18.07 -15.88
N GLU A 967 40.04 -17.55 -15.80
CA GLU A 967 39.36 -17.10 -14.59
C GLU A 967 38.51 -18.22 -13.94
N LEU A 968 38.54 -19.46 -14.46
CA LEU A 968 38.00 -20.66 -13.81
C LEU A 968 39.04 -21.30 -12.87
N ASP A 969 38.75 -21.42 -11.56
CA ASP A 969 39.57 -22.27 -10.68
C ASP A 969 39.14 -23.75 -10.80
N LEU A 970 39.84 -24.48 -11.67
CA LEU A 970 39.62 -25.91 -11.93
C LEU A 970 39.95 -26.84 -10.74
N LYS A 971 40.26 -26.30 -9.56
CA LYS A 971 40.42 -27.06 -8.32
C LYS A 971 39.10 -27.23 -7.56
N GLU A 972 38.17 -26.28 -7.69
CA GLU A 972 36.85 -26.37 -7.04
C GLU A 972 36.07 -27.60 -7.52
N ASP A 973 35.18 -28.13 -6.68
CA ASP A 973 34.42 -29.33 -7.01
C ASP A 973 33.19 -29.04 -7.90
N ASP A 974 32.73 -27.77 -7.95
CA ASP A 974 31.61 -27.28 -8.77
C ASP A 974 32.01 -26.01 -9.54
N VAL A 975 32.85 -26.16 -10.57
CA VAL A 975 33.36 -25.01 -11.35
C VAL A 975 32.23 -24.37 -12.15
N LYS A 976 31.99 -23.06 -11.94
CA LYS A 976 30.90 -22.32 -12.59
C LYS A 976 31.35 -21.57 -13.83
N LEU A 977 30.53 -21.63 -14.88
CA LEU A 977 30.74 -20.89 -16.12
C LEU A 977 29.41 -20.35 -16.65
N TYR A 978 29.34 -19.05 -16.96
CA TYR A 978 28.13 -18.43 -17.47
C TYR A 978 28.15 -18.36 -19.00
N ALA A 979 27.07 -18.82 -19.64
CA ALA A 979 26.93 -18.89 -21.09
C ALA A 979 25.72 -18.11 -21.63
N LYS A 980 25.88 -17.48 -22.79
CA LYS A 980 24.81 -17.00 -23.67
C LYS A 980 24.92 -17.65 -25.05
N PHE A 981 23.77 -17.92 -25.65
CA PHE A 981 23.63 -18.57 -26.95
C PHE A 981 22.76 -17.69 -27.86
N SER A 982 23.24 -17.42 -29.07
CA SER A 982 22.58 -16.58 -30.06
C SER A 982 22.69 -17.16 -31.47
N ARG A 983 21.74 -16.80 -32.33
CA ARG A 983 21.83 -16.96 -33.77
C ARG A 983 21.52 -15.63 -34.45
N LEU A 984 22.28 -15.39 -35.51
CA LEU A 984 22.12 -14.33 -36.47
C LEU A 984 21.61 -14.96 -37.77
N ALA A 985 20.30 -14.92 -38.00
CA ALA A 985 19.67 -15.45 -39.20
C ALA A 985 19.51 -14.35 -40.27
N PHE A 986 19.69 -14.69 -41.54
CA PHE A 986 19.62 -13.74 -42.65
C PHE A 986 18.80 -14.27 -43.83
N ASP A 987 17.57 -13.76 -43.99
CA ASP A 987 16.60 -14.26 -44.97
C ASP A 987 16.70 -13.62 -46.37
N GLY A 988 17.73 -12.80 -46.58
CA GLY A 988 18.05 -12.17 -47.86
C GLY A 988 17.75 -10.68 -47.93
N LYS A 989 16.83 -10.18 -47.08
CA LYS A 989 16.63 -8.74 -46.87
C LYS A 989 16.77 -8.33 -45.41
N ASP A 990 16.19 -9.11 -44.50
CA ASP A 990 16.17 -8.80 -43.09
C ASP A 990 17.12 -9.69 -42.28
N LYS A 991 17.49 -9.19 -41.11
CA LYS A 991 18.41 -9.81 -40.16
C LYS A 991 17.68 -10.04 -38.84
N GLU A 992 17.60 -11.28 -38.38
CA GLU A 992 17.03 -11.63 -37.07
C GLU A 992 18.15 -12.04 -36.11
N GLU A 993 18.26 -11.32 -34.98
CA GLU A 993 18.98 -11.79 -33.79
C GLU A 993 17.98 -12.57 -32.92
N SER A 994 18.29 -13.82 -32.62
CA SER A 994 17.53 -14.66 -31.70
C SER A 994 18.42 -15.28 -30.65
N THR A 995 17.92 -15.39 -29.42
CA THR A 995 18.65 -15.94 -28.28
C THR A 995 17.77 -16.83 -27.44
N LEU A 996 18.39 -17.67 -26.62
CA LEU A 996 17.71 -18.60 -25.71
C LEU A 996 16.79 -17.92 -24.67
N ASP A 997 16.97 -16.62 -24.40
CA ASP A 997 16.16 -15.85 -23.44
C ASP A 997 15.44 -14.62 -24.02
N GLY A 998 15.58 -14.36 -25.32
CA GLY A 998 15.00 -13.18 -25.99
C GLY A 998 15.64 -11.84 -25.59
N THR A 999 16.82 -11.85 -24.97
CA THR A 999 17.65 -10.66 -24.73
C THR A 999 18.88 -10.67 -25.63
N SER A 1000 19.38 -9.51 -26.05
CA SER A 1000 20.56 -9.46 -26.92
C SER A 1000 21.77 -10.11 -26.24
N ILE A 1001 22.58 -10.80 -27.04
CA ILE A 1001 23.84 -11.39 -26.56
C ILE A 1001 24.83 -10.34 -26.06
N THR A 1002 24.69 -9.08 -26.52
CA THR A 1002 25.46 -7.92 -26.07
C THR A 1002 25.06 -7.40 -24.68
N ARG A 1003 23.89 -7.78 -24.14
CA ARG A 1003 23.38 -7.29 -22.84
C ARG A 1003 23.95 -8.09 -21.68
N THR A 1004 25.23 -7.83 -21.36
CA THR A 1004 26.05 -8.67 -20.48
C THR A 1004 26.00 -8.33 -18.99
N HIS A 1005 25.69 -7.07 -18.62
CA HIS A 1005 25.79 -6.55 -17.24
C HIS A 1005 24.90 -7.23 -16.17
N TYR A 1006 23.98 -8.11 -16.58
CA TYR A 1006 22.93 -8.70 -15.77
C TYR A 1006 23.03 -10.24 -15.82
N MET A 1007 23.49 -10.87 -14.74
CA MET A 1007 23.78 -12.32 -14.71
C MET A 1007 22.54 -13.20 -14.91
N ASN A 1008 21.35 -12.68 -14.59
CA ASN A 1008 20.06 -13.34 -14.82
C ASN A 1008 19.66 -13.50 -16.31
N TYR A 1009 20.47 -13.01 -17.25
CA TYR A 1009 20.34 -13.25 -18.70
C TYR A 1009 21.42 -14.20 -19.24
N TRP A 1010 22.04 -14.99 -18.36
CA TRP A 1010 23.02 -16.02 -18.70
C TRP A 1010 22.53 -17.37 -18.16
N LYS A 1011 22.93 -18.48 -18.79
CA LYS A 1011 22.79 -19.82 -18.22
C LYS A 1011 24.02 -20.12 -17.37
N MET A 1012 23.84 -20.54 -16.12
CA MET A 1012 24.92 -20.96 -15.26
C MET A 1012 25.22 -22.43 -15.57
N LEU A 1013 26.26 -22.67 -16.37
CA LEU A 1013 26.77 -24.01 -16.59
C LEU A 1013 27.62 -24.41 -15.37
N THR A 1014 27.40 -25.61 -14.85
CA THR A 1014 28.17 -26.17 -13.72
C THR A 1014 28.99 -27.35 -14.23
N ILE A 1015 30.30 -27.22 -14.10
CA ILE A 1015 31.29 -28.27 -14.39
C ILE A 1015 31.59 -28.92 -13.05
N ALA A 1016 30.71 -29.83 -12.64
CA ALA A 1016 30.94 -30.68 -11.48
C ALA A 1016 32.14 -31.60 -11.78
N LYS A 1017 33.05 -31.70 -10.82
CA LYS A 1017 34.15 -32.67 -10.80
C LYS A 1017 33.53 -34.07 -10.76
N GLY A 1018 34.03 -35.01 -11.55
CA GLY A 1018 33.38 -36.30 -11.73
C GLY A 1018 33.39 -37.12 -10.45
N ASN A 1019 32.22 -37.62 -10.02
CA ASN A 1019 32.17 -38.91 -9.35
C ASN A 1019 32.50 -40.00 -10.38
N GLU A 1020 33.14 -41.07 -9.94
CA GLU A 1020 33.23 -42.35 -10.65
C GLU A 1020 31.85 -43.06 -10.70
#